data_AF-A0AA43D1Y0-F1
#
_entry.id   AF-A0AA43D1Y0-F1
#
_cell.length_a   1.000
_cell.length_b   1.000
_cell.length_c   1.000
_cell.angle_alpha   90.00
_cell.angle_beta   90.00
_cell.angle_gamma   90.00
#
_symmetry.space_group_name_H-M   'P 1'
#
loop_
_entity.id
_entity.type
_entity.pdbx_description
1 polymer ?
#
loop_
_entity_poly.entity_id
_entity_poly.type
_entity_poly.pdbx_seq_one_letter_code
_entity_poly.pdbx_strand_id
1 'polypeptide(L)'
;GVGAKDGTAGNQVAGQSGDYVLSAQPTIASVAGTINAAQLTASASIGGTTSKTYDGLVAASGATVSGSTSGALNGDTVALDASGVNLAYNSAHVASATTISATGNVALGTVTGGGVGAKDGTAGNQVAGQSGDYVLSAQPTIASVAGTINAAQLTAAAAITGANKTYDGFTVATGSTIAGSASGAVTGDTVTVNASDYTLVFDNPHAGSRTINATGGSVVISGVTSTNVGDGVSAAVAGLAGDYVLNTTTPTVSGVSALINPAVVTLAGSRDYDGSTDFGPGSFGTINGVNGETLTVASGTGTVPSPKVLAGTQSLATGSLALGNGTGLASNYTLVGGTHTGTISATALVPFAWDPSGGDLRWENPANWNQGAVPMNGATASILGGLSGPVVYSSVSGATSLKTLSSASGFTITGGTLTLGNSTADISSFSGAPLTVSGGLLNGPGTINLVGTTLDVLAGGVLGGSRTIVGDVNNLSGTVSPGASPGIMTIDGDYFQGSSATLLAEIGGTATGQYDQLIVTGTVTLGGNLTVVLDNGFFPLAGDTFTIVQGGGAVSGAFASTSLPAALPMRTDQLASSVSVTADPLVNTEQLISTQVNQANNAPPSVDVTQGTSNANIPGGLVVGNTYLETGSGQVVALSQTGTVQSGVYTNVATGQTTILGSGSLPDPGIYLSADGATVLVITLDSETGQPVILTGSTGESGDTVGSQAKVSKPGVCK
;
A
#
# COMPACT_ATOMS: atom_id res chain seq x y z
N GLY A 1 128.08 -40.11 -101.92
CA GLY A 1 128.93 -41.28 -102.20
C GLY A 1 129.92 -40.91 -103.28
N VAL A 2 131.18 -41.26 -103.08
CA VAL A 2 132.37 -40.87 -103.85
C VAL A 2 132.44 -41.67 -105.17
N GLY A 3 132.67 -41.01 -106.31
CA GLY A 3 132.89 -41.65 -107.62
C GLY A 3 133.19 -40.63 -108.71
N ALA A 4 134.35 -40.74 -109.34
CA ALA A 4 135.00 -39.72 -110.18
C ALA A 4 134.17 -39.22 -111.38
N LYS A 5 134.08 -37.89 -111.51
CA LYS A 5 134.01 -37.18 -112.80
C LYS A 5 134.90 -35.94 -112.72
N ASP A 6 136.16 -36.12 -113.11
CA ASP A 6 136.93 -35.08 -113.77
C ASP A 6 136.31 -34.80 -115.15
N GLY A 7 136.52 -33.60 -115.70
CA GLY A 7 136.19 -33.36 -117.11
C GLY A 7 135.61 -31.99 -117.42
N THR A 8 136.45 -30.95 -117.24
CA THR A 8 136.54 -29.72 -118.07
C THR A 8 135.34 -28.76 -118.17
N ALA A 9 135.66 -27.47 -118.23
CA ALA A 9 134.74 -26.36 -118.39
C ALA A 9 133.85 -26.53 -119.63
N GLY A 10 132.53 -26.59 -119.45
CA GLY A 10 131.56 -26.36 -120.54
C GLY A 10 130.33 -27.27 -120.69
N ASN A 11 129.90 -28.13 -119.75
CA ASN A 11 128.53 -28.70 -119.77
C ASN A 11 128.04 -29.29 -118.42
N GLN A 12 126.72 -29.20 -118.17
CA GLN A 12 125.99 -29.31 -116.88
C GLN A 12 125.76 -30.72 -116.32
N VAL A 13 125.61 -30.86 -114.98
CA VAL A 13 124.46 -31.55 -114.32
C VAL A 13 124.17 -30.91 -112.95
N ALA A 14 122.89 -30.64 -112.67
CA ALA A 14 122.36 -29.97 -111.50
C ALA A 14 121.81 -30.93 -110.43
N GLY A 15 121.69 -30.40 -109.21
CA GLY A 15 120.69 -30.77 -108.20
C GLY A 15 120.34 -29.50 -107.41
N GLN A 16 119.26 -28.79 -107.77
CA GLN A 16 118.73 -27.60 -107.09
C GLN A 16 117.54 -27.98 -106.19
N SER A 17 117.16 -27.15 -105.21
CA SER A 17 116.04 -27.44 -104.29
C SER A 17 114.66 -27.56 -104.96
N GLY A 18 114.51 -27.03 -106.18
CA GLY A 18 113.33 -27.27 -107.02
C GLY A 18 113.20 -28.71 -107.55
N ASP A 19 114.27 -29.50 -107.47
CA ASP A 19 114.29 -30.92 -107.86
C ASP A 19 113.62 -31.83 -106.81
N TYR A 20 113.18 -31.25 -105.68
CA TYR A 20 112.48 -31.95 -104.60
C TYR A 20 111.23 -31.17 -104.19
N VAL A 21 110.05 -31.70 -104.52
CA VAL A 21 108.75 -31.17 -104.06
C VAL A 21 108.25 -32.04 -102.91
N LEU A 22 107.86 -31.42 -101.78
CA LEU A 22 106.98 -32.08 -100.82
C LEU A 22 105.62 -32.27 -101.50
N SER A 23 105.24 -33.52 -101.81
CA SER A 23 103.97 -33.83 -102.49
C SER A 23 102.73 -33.45 -101.66
N ALA A 24 102.89 -33.17 -100.36
CA ALA A 24 101.95 -32.47 -99.49
C ALA A 24 102.68 -31.87 -98.27
N GLN A 25 102.28 -30.69 -97.78
CA GLN A 25 102.71 -30.16 -96.49
C GLN A 25 102.30 -31.12 -95.36
N PRO A 26 103.17 -31.45 -94.40
CA PRO A 26 102.79 -32.29 -93.27
C PRO A 26 101.65 -31.60 -92.51
N THR A 27 100.51 -32.28 -92.40
CA THR A 27 99.45 -31.83 -91.51
C THR A 27 99.93 -32.07 -90.09
N ILE A 28 100.47 -31.04 -89.45
CA ILE A 28 100.77 -31.10 -88.02
C ILE A 28 99.42 -31.11 -87.32
N ALA A 29 99.03 -32.27 -86.79
CA ALA A 29 97.81 -32.39 -86.02
C ALA A 29 97.88 -31.37 -84.87
N SER A 30 96.81 -30.58 -84.70
CA SER A 30 96.70 -29.70 -83.55
C SER A 30 96.79 -30.53 -82.28
N VAL A 31 97.79 -30.27 -81.44
CA VAL A 31 97.83 -30.81 -80.09
C VAL A 31 96.89 -29.94 -79.25
N ALA A 32 95.97 -30.56 -78.52
CA ALA A 32 95.15 -29.84 -77.56
C ALA A 32 96.07 -29.19 -76.51
N GLY A 33 96.17 -27.86 -76.55
CA GLY A 33 96.81 -27.06 -75.50
C GLY A 33 95.75 -26.50 -74.57
N THR A 34 95.95 -26.62 -73.28
CA THR A 34 95.09 -25.99 -72.26
C THR A 34 95.80 -24.77 -71.69
N ILE A 35 95.12 -23.62 -71.73
CA ILE A 35 95.51 -22.43 -70.98
C ILE A 35 94.68 -22.41 -69.70
N ASN A 36 95.34 -22.37 -68.56
CA ASN A 36 94.65 -22.24 -67.27
C ASN A 36 94.31 -20.77 -67.02
N ALA A 37 93.10 -20.52 -66.52
CA ALA A 37 92.69 -19.17 -66.11
C ALA A 37 93.63 -18.61 -65.02
N ALA A 38 93.92 -17.31 -65.11
CA ALA A 38 94.71 -16.60 -64.12
C ALA A 38 93.96 -16.48 -62.80
N GLN A 39 94.65 -16.74 -61.69
CA GLN A 39 94.04 -16.69 -60.37
C GLN A 39 93.95 -15.26 -59.84
N LEU A 40 92.75 -14.84 -59.47
CA LEU A 40 92.50 -13.58 -58.78
C LEU A 40 92.33 -13.80 -57.27
N THR A 41 92.73 -12.78 -56.50
CA THR A 41 92.33 -12.63 -55.10
C THR A 41 91.23 -11.58 -55.02
N ALA A 42 90.30 -11.72 -54.07
CA ALA A 42 89.21 -10.77 -53.87
C ALA A 42 89.12 -10.37 -52.39
N SER A 43 88.64 -9.15 -52.15
CA SER A 43 88.21 -8.68 -50.83
C SER A 43 86.81 -8.08 -50.95
N ALA A 44 85.98 -8.26 -49.92
CA ALA A 44 84.64 -7.69 -49.86
C ALA A 44 84.25 -7.38 -48.41
N SER A 45 83.43 -6.35 -48.23
CA SER A 45 82.91 -5.92 -46.93
C SER A 45 81.45 -5.49 -47.04
N ILE A 46 80.75 -5.54 -45.88
CA ILE A 46 79.38 -5.07 -45.76
C ILE A 46 79.39 -3.57 -45.46
N GLY A 47 78.60 -2.79 -46.20
CA GLY A 47 78.36 -1.36 -46.01
C GLY A 47 76.89 -1.00 -46.16
N GLY A 48 76.59 0.25 -46.54
CA GLY A 48 75.21 0.73 -46.68
C GLY A 48 74.55 1.03 -45.33
N THR A 49 73.22 0.91 -45.27
CA THR A 49 72.43 1.15 -44.06
C THR A 49 72.29 -0.15 -43.27
N THR A 50 72.89 -0.20 -42.08
CA THR A 50 72.89 -1.38 -41.21
C THR A 50 71.78 -1.36 -40.16
N SER A 51 70.88 -0.38 -40.22
CA SER A 51 69.70 -0.30 -39.37
C SER A 51 68.40 -0.29 -40.17
N LYS A 52 67.34 -0.87 -39.60
CA LYS A 52 65.98 -0.80 -40.16
C LYS A 52 64.94 -0.73 -39.05
N THR A 53 63.71 -0.41 -39.41
CA THR A 53 62.55 -0.61 -38.52
C THR A 53 62.08 -2.05 -38.65
N TYR A 54 61.56 -2.61 -37.55
CA TYR A 54 60.99 -3.95 -37.54
C TYR A 54 59.93 -4.12 -38.63
N ASP A 55 60.15 -5.12 -39.47
CA ASP A 55 59.32 -5.49 -40.62
C ASP A 55 59.00 -7.01 -40.63
N GLY A 56 59.41 -7.73 -39.57
CA GLY A 56 59.25 -9.19 -39.44
C GLY A 56 60.26 -10.03 -40.22
N LEU A 57 61.21 -9.44 -40.96
CA LEU A 57 62.20 -10.18 -41.77
C LEU A 57 63.61 -10.02 -41.21
N VAL A 58 64.49 -11.00 -41.46
CA VAL A 58 65.94 -10.88 -41.28
C VAL A 58 66.63 -10.21 -42.46
N ALA A 59 65.97 -10.04 -43.60
CA ALA A 59 66.59 -9.42 -44.78
C ALA A 59 67.14 -8.01 -44.46
N ALA A 60 68.42 -7.78 -44.78
CA ALA A 60 69.09 -6.49 -44.61
C ALA A 60 69.14 -5.71 -45.93
N SER A 61 67.97 -5.40 -46.49
CA SER A 61 67.81 -4.80 -47.83
C SER A 61 68.48 -3.42 -48.00
N GLY A 62 68.74 -2.71 -46.91
CA GLY A 62 69.49 -1.44 -46.91
C GLY A 62 71.02 -1.61 -46.88
N ALA A 63 71.52 -2.80 -46.54
CA ALA A 63 72.94 -3.09 -46.53
C ALA A 63 73.43 -3.52 -47.92
N THR A 64 74.71 -3.28 -48.21
CA THR A 64 75.32 -3.61 -49.51
C THR A 64 76.64 -4.33 -49.32
N VAL A 65 77.06 -5.10 -50.32
CA VAL A 65 78.40 -5.71 -50.38
C VAL A 65 79.20 -4.96 -51.43
N SER A 66 80.35 -4.45 -51.04
CA SER A 66 81.32 -3.86 -51.97
C SER A 66 82.66 -4.57 -51.84
N GLY A 67 83.41 -4.65 -52.93
CA GLY A 67 84.65 -5.38 -52.97
C GLY A 67 85.45 -5.11 -54.24
N SER A 68 86.68 -5.61 -54.27
CA SER A 68 87.56 -5.49 -55.43
C SER A 68 88.31 -6.80 -55.67
N THR A 69 88.78 -6.99 -56.90
CA THR A 69 89.70 -8.07 -57.26
C THR A 69 91.12 -7.53 -57.43
N SER A 70 92.11 -8.40 -57.26
CA SER A 70 93.53 -8.12 -57.47
C SER A 70 94.21 -9.30 -58.15
N GLY A 71 95.25 -9.03 -58.94
CA GLY A 71 95.98 -10.03 -59.72
C GLY A 71 95.56 -10.14 -61.20
N ALA A 72 94.71 -9.22 -61.67
CA ALA A 72 94.35 -9.13 -63.08
C ALA A 72 95.57 -8.76 -63.94
N LEU A 73 95.65 -9.34 -65.14
CA LEU A 73 96.83 -9.22 -65.99
C LEU A 73 96.78 -7.92 -66.80
N ASN A 74 97.95 -7.32 -67.05
CA ASN A 74 98.15 -6.25 -68.03
C ASN A 74 97.24 -5.01 -67.91
N GLY A 75 96.81 -4.64 -66.70
CA GLY A 75 95.96 -3.47 -66.47
C GLY A 75 94.46 -3.74 -66.65
N ASP A 76 94.06 -4.97 -66.95
CA ASP A 76 92.66 -5.38 -66.89
C ASP A 76 92.08 -5.09 -65.50
N THR A 77 90.83 -4.64 -65.47
CA THR A 77 90.04 -4.52 -64.24
C THR A 77 88.94 -5.55 -64.28
N VAL A 78 88.95 -6.49 -63.35
CA VAL A 78 87.87 -7.48 -63.21
C VAL A 78 86.97 -7.05 -62.07
N ALA A 79 85.73 -6.70 -62.37
CA ALA A 79 84.77 -6.34 -61.33
C ALA A 79 84.43 -7.56 -60.46
N LEU A 80 84.05 -7.31 -59.21
CA LEU A 80 83.47 -8.34 -58.35
C LEU A 80 81.95 -8.25 -58.44
N ASP A 81 81.29 -9.33 -58.83
CA ASP A 81 79.83 -9.41 -58.82
C ASP A 81 79.36 -10.04 -57.50
N ALA A 82 78.75 -9.22 -56.65
CA ALA A 82 78.20 -9.63 -55.36
C ALA A 82 76.68 -9.92 -55.41
N SER A 83 76.07 -9.99 -56.60
CA SER A 83 74.62 -10.25 -56.74
C SER A 83 74.18 -11.62 -56.18
N GLY A 84 75.11 -12.58 -56.07
CA GLY A 84 74.90 -13.89 -55.43
C GLY A 84 75.04 -13.88 -53.91
N VAL A 85 75.29 -12.74 -53.27
CA VAL A 85 75.44 -12.62 -51.81
C VAL A 85 74.16 -12.10 -51.17
N ASN A 86 73.63 -12.85 -50.20
CA ASN A 86 72.50 -12.44 -49.37
C ASN A 86 72.98 -11.86 -48.04
N LEU A 87 72.38 -10.74 -47.64
CA LEU A 87 72.63 -10.08 -46.35
C LEU A 87 71.43 -10.25 -45.43
N ALA A 88 71.68 -10.78 -44.24
CA ALA A 88 70.65 -11.00 -43.24
C ALA A 88 71.13 -10.62 -41.84
N TYR A 89 70.22 -10.07 -41.04
CA TYR A 89 70.36 -9.95 -39.60
C TYR A 89 70.42 -11.33 -38.95
N ASN A 90 71.12 -11.45 -37.82
CA ASN A 90 71.16 -12.68 -37.03
C ASN A 90 69.84 -13.02 -36.33
N SER A 91 68.89 -12.09 -36.31
CA SER A 91 67.54 -12.27 -35.77
C SER A 91 66.57 -11.30 -36.45
N ALA A 92 65.29 -11.68 -36.55
CA ALA A 92 64.24 -10.78 -37.03
C ALA A 92 63.76 -9.81 -35.93
N HIS A 93 64.11 -10.07 -34.66
CA HIS A 93 63.58 -9.34 -33.50
C HIS A 93 64.50 -8.22 -33.02
N VAL A 94 63.89 -7.11 -32.62
CA VAL A 94 64.56 -5.87 -32.18
C VAL A 94 65.63 -6.13 -31.12
N ALA A 95 65.28 -6.85 -30.06
CA ALA A 95 66.16 -7.05 -28.91
C ALA A 95 67.37 -7.97 -29.19
N SER A 96 67.32 -8.79 -30.25
CA SER A 96 68.33 -9.81 -30.53
C SER A 96 69.04 -9.64 -31.88
N ALA A 97 68.59 -8.72 -32.72
CA ALA A 97 69.26 -8.32 -33.94
C ALA A 97 70.46 -7.42 -33.60
N THR A 98 71.66 -7.97 -33.72
CA THR A 98 72.93 -7.30 -33.34
C THR A 98 73.97 -7.29 -34.46
N THR A 99 73.84 -8.19 -35.45
CA THR A 99 74.80 -8.32 -36.55
C THR A 99 74.13 -8.60 -37.88
N ILE A 100 74.76 -8.19 -38.97
CA ILE A 100 74.43 -8.56 -40.35
C ILE A 100 75.55 -9.45 -40.88
N SER A 101 75.18 -10.61 -41.39
CA SER A 101 76.11 -11.58 -41.99
C SER A 101 75.84 -11.75 -43.49
N ALA A 102 76.90 -12.00 -44.24
CA ALA A 102 76.84 -12.34 -45.66
C ALA A 102 76.85 -13.85 -45.85
N THR A 103 76.00 -14.35 -46.75
CA THR A 103 75.97 -15.75 -47.20
C THR A 103 75.89 -15.83 -48.72
N GLY A 104 76.32 -16.93 -49.32
CA GLY A 104 76.41 -17.09 -50.77
C GLY A 104 77.81 -16.86 -51.30
N ASN A 105 77.93 -16.71 -52.62
CA ASN A 105 79.21 -16.58 -53.31
C ASN A 105 79.24 -15.33 -54.18
N VAL A 106 80.42 -14.71 -54.27
CA VAL A 106 80.71 -13.68 -55.27
C VAL A 106 81.20 -14.34 -56.56
N ALA A 107 80.87 -13.72 -57.68
CA ALA A 107 81.32 -14.11 -59.00
C ALA A 107 82.28 -13.06 -59.58
N LEU A 108 82.96 -13.40 -60.67
CA LEU A 108 83.66 -12.41 -61.48
C LEU A 108 82.63 -11.66 -62.33
N GLY A 109 82.62 -10.34 -62.19
CA GLY A 109 81.77 -9.45 -62.97
C GLY A 109 82.40 -9.07 -64.30
N THR A 110 82.05 -7.89 -64.80
CA THR A 110 82.57 -7.35 -66.06
C THR A 110 84.10 -7.24 -66.03
N VAL A 111 84.75 -7.81 -67.05
CA VAL A 111 86.17 -7.58 -67.31
C VAL A 111 86.30 -6.38 -68.25
N THR A 112 86.98 -5.34 -67.78
CA THR A 112 87.30 -4.16 -68.58
C THR A 112 88.78 -4.17 -68.86
N GLY A 113 89.17 -4.28 -70.13
CA GLY A 113 90.57 -4.20 -70.53
C GLY A 113 91.14 -2.80 -70.28
N GLY A 114 92.25 -2.70 -69.55
CA GLY A 114 92.92 -1.42 -69.25
C GLY A 114 94.26 -1.24 -69.93
N GLY A 115 94.64 -2.16 -70.83
CA GLY A 115 95.90 -2.07 -71.57
C GLY A 115 95.85 -1.03 -72.70
N VAL A 116 96.79 -0.09 -72.70
CA VAL A 116 97.20 0.60 -73.92
C VAL A 116 98.23 -0.25 -74.68
N GLY A 117 97.97 -0.55 -75.95
CA GLY A 117 98.91 -1.18 -76.90
C GLY A 117 98.49 -2.56 -77.41
N ALA A 118 98.71 -2.81 -78.70
CA ALA A 118 98.40 -4.08 -79.37
C ALA A 118 99.29 -5.22 -78.88
N LYS A 119 98.67 -6.32 -78.46
CA LYS A 119 99.35 -7.52 -77.94
C LYS A 119 99.11 -8.74 -78.86
N ASP A 120 98.95 -8.52 -80.16
CA ASP A 120 99.07 -9.53 -81.23
C ASP A 120 100.37 -9.35 -82.06
N GLY A 121 101.22 -8.40 -81.69
CA GLY A 121 102.40 -8.05 -82.48
C GLY A 121 102.10 -7.16 -83.71
N THR A 122 100.89 -6.63 -83.88
CA THR A 122 100.53 -5.70 -84.97
C THR A 122 99.62 -4.55 -84.53
N ALA A 123 99.97 -3.32 -84.91
CA ALA A 123 99.35 -2.09 -84.40
C ALA A 123 97.85 -1.95 -84.74
N GLY A 124 96.99 -1.77 -83.71
CA GLY A 124 95.64 -1.20 -83.88
C GLY A 124 94.48 -1.78 -83.05
N ASN A 125 94.59 -2.99 -82.47
CA ASN A 125 93.43 -3.63 -81.80
C ASN A 125 93.67 -3.97 -80.31
N GLN A 126 92.72 -3.58 -79.46
CA GLN A 126 92.66 -3.95 -78.03
C GLN A 126 91.96 -5.31 -77.89
N VAL A 127 92.58 -6.30 -77.23
CA VAL A 127 91.87 -7.51 -76.78
C VAL A 127 91.75 -7.41 -75.26
N ALA A 128 90.56 -7.07 -74.75
CA ALA A 128 90.27 -7.17 -73.32
C ALA A 128 90.24 -8.64 -72.91
N GLY A 129 90.78 -8.97 -71.73
CA GLY A 129 90.59 -10.31 -71.16
C GLY A 129 89.11 -10.68 -71.08
N GLN A 130 88.79 -11.95 -71.27
CA GLN A 130 87.43 -12.47 -71.10
C GLN A 130 87.24 -12.99 -69.67
N SER A 131 85.99 -13.13 -69.22
CA SER A 131 85.70 -13.67 -67.88
C SER A 131 86.24 -15.10 -67.68
N GLY A 132 86.34 -15.90 -68.76
CA GLY A 132 86.94 -17.24 -68.73
C GLY A 132 88.47 -17.25 -68.58
N ASP A 133 89.14 -16.11 -68.76
CA ASP A 133 90.59 -15.98 -68.59
C ASP A 133 90.98 -15.87 -67.11
N TYR A 134 90.01 -15.69 -66.22
CA TYR A 134 90.20 -15.46 -64.81
C TYR A 134 89.38 -16.43 -63.96
N VAL A 135 89.92 -16.80 -62.81
CA VAL A 135 89.20 -17.59 -61.80
C VAL A 135 89.53 -17.06 -60.41
N LEU A 136 88.55 -17.04 -59.51
CA LEU A 136 88.81 -16.74 -58.11
C LEU A 136 89.57 -17.90 -57.46
N SER A 137 90.72 -17.60 -56.86
CA SER A 137 91.51 -18.59 -56.10
C SER A 137 90.78 -19.10 -54.85
N ALA A 138 89.97 -18.24 -54.24
CA ALA A 138 89.07 -18.54 -53.14
C ALA A 138 87.97 -17.47 -53.06
N GLN A 139 86.89 -17.77 -52.34
CA GLN A 139 85.86 -16.79 -52.00
C GLN A 139 86.40 -15.82 -50.93
N PRO A 140 86.13 -14.51 -51.00
CA PRO A 140 86.53 -13.56 -49.97
C PRO A 140 85.80 -13.85 -48.66
N THR A 141 86.51 -13.81 -47.53
CA THR A 141 85.88 -13.83 -46.22
C THR A 141 85.24 -12.47 -45.95
N ILE A 142 83.91 -12.44 -45.91
CA ILE A 142 83.15 -11.23 -45.57
C ILE A 142 82.79 -11.29 -44.08
N ALA A 143 83.39 -10.41 -43.27
CA ALA A 143 83.10 -10.34 -41.85
C ALA A 143 81.69 -9.80 -41.58
N SER A 144 81.01 -10.34 -40.58
CA SER A 144 79.75 -9.78 -40.09
C SER A 144 79.97 -8.37 -39.52
N VAL A 145 79.04 -7.46 -39.77
CA VAL A 145 79.06 -6.09 -39.22
C VAL A 145 77.97 -5.93 -38.17
N ALA A 146 78.10 -4.93 -37.30
CA ALA A 146 77.02 -4.58 -36.38
C ALA A 146 75.78 -4.09 -37.16
N GLY A 147 74.60 -4.53 -36.74
CA GLY A 147 73.33 -4.09 -37.30
C GLY A 147 72.25 -4.04 -36.23
N THR A 148 71.31 -3.12 -36.38
CA THR A 148 70.23 -2.91 -35.40
C THR A 148 68.86 -2.92 -36.08
N ILE A 149 67.87 -3.52 -35.43
CA ILE A 149 66.47 -3.36 -35.81
C ILE A 149 65.81 -2.48 -34.74
N ASN A 150 65.21 -1.36 -35.15
CA ASN A 150 64.46 -0.47 -34.28
C ASN A 150 63.00 -0.95 -34.18
N ALA A 151 62.39 -0.79 -33.01
CA ALA A 151 60.99 -1.14 -32.80
C ALA A 151 60.05 -0.38 -33.75
N ALA A 152 59.06 -1.08 -34.28
CA ALA A 152 57.98 -0.47 -35.06
C ALA A 152 57.07 0.35 -34.14
N GLN A 153 56.70 1.55 -34.59
CA GLN A 153 55.81 2.42 -33.82
C GLN A 153 54.36 2.02 -33.99
N LEU A 154 53.65 1.90 -32.87
CA LEU A 154 52.21 1.70 -32.83
C LEU A 154 51.50 2.98 -32.38
N THR A 155 50.35 3.24 -32.96
CA THR A 155 49.41 4.26 -32.45
C THR A 155 48.40 3.60 -31.55
N ALA A 156 48.43 3.94 -30.25
CA ALA A 156 47.43 3.50 -29.28
C ALA A 156 46.19 4.40 -29.31
N ALA A 157 45.03 3.79 -29.08
CA ALA A 157 43.77 4.47 -28.79
C ALA A 157 43.04 3.73 -27.68
N ALA A 158 42.16 4.42 -26.94
CA ALA A 158 41.27 3.78 -25.97
C ALA A 158 39.86 4.37 -26.09
N ALA A 159 38.86 3.53 -25.85
CA ALA A 159 37.45 3.87 -25.99
C ALA A 159 36.66 3.41 -24.77
N ILE A 160 35.77 4.27 -24.29
CA ILE A 160 34.89 3.99 -23.15
C ILE A 160 33.59 3.36 -23.67
N THR A 161 33.14 2.29 -23.03
CA THR A 161 31.76 1.80 -23.11
C THR A 161 31.03 2.25 -21.85
N GLY A 162 30.22 3.30 -21.97
CA GLY A 162 29.52 3.90 -20.84
C GLY A 162 28.31 3.08 -20.39
N ALA A 163 28.09 3.02 -19.08
CA ALA A 163 26.90 2.42 -18.48
C ALA A 163 26.12 3.45 -17.66
N ASN A 164 24.79 3.33 -17.70
CA ASN A 164 23.92 4.11 -16.83
C ASN A 164 24.01 3.60 -15.39
N LYS A 165 23.78 4.49 -14.43
CA LYS A 165 23.67 4.13 -13.00
C LYS A 165 22.46 4.80 -12.36
N THR A 166 22.13 4.42 -11.14
CA THR A 166 21.22 5.19 -10.29
C THR A 166 22.04 6.14 -9.43
N TYR A 167 21.47 7.30 -9.12
CA TYR A 167 22.08 8.29 -8.24
C TYR A 167 22.48 7.65 -6.91
N ASP A 168 23.76 7.73 -6.59
CA ASP A 168 24.35 7.20 -5.37
C ASP A 168 25.24 8.22 -4.66
N GLY A 169 25.24 9.48 -5.10
CA GLY A 169 26.08 10.57 -4.58
C GLY A 169 27.55 10.52 -5.00
N PHE A 170 27.99 9.56 -5.83
CA PHE A 170 29.39 9.41 -6.24
C PHE A 170 29.59 9.56 -7.75
N THR A 171 30.74 10.12 -8.13
CA THR A 171 31.16 10.27 -9.53
C THR A 171 31.68 8.97 -10.16
N VAL A 172 31.87 7.90 -9.38
CA VAL A 172 32.37 6.61 -9.93
C VAL A 172 31.40 6.07 -10.99
N ALA A 173 31.93 5.76 -12.18
CA ALA A 173 31.16 5.26 -13.32
C ALA A 173 30.98 3.73 -13.30
N THR A 174 30.43 3.22 -12.19
CA THR A 174 30.22 1.77 -11.97
C THR A 174 29.51 1.11 -13.15
N GLY A 175 30.06 -0.01 -13.62
CA GLY A 175 29.52 -0.76 -14.76
C GLY A 175 30.02 -0.30 -16.13
N SER A 176 30.70 0.84 -16.21
CA SER A 176 31.37 1.29 -17.44
C SER A 176 32.70 0.56 -17.62
N THR A 177 33.13 0.38 -18.86
CA THR A 177 34.41 -0.27 -19.20
C THR A 177 35.21 0.58 -20.16
N ILE A 178 36.52 0.30 -20.25
CA ILE A 178 37.41 0.91 -21.22
C ILE A 178 38.21 -0.19 -21.93
N ALA A 179 38.35 -0.06 -23.24
CA ALA A 179 39.12 -0.98 -24.07
C ALA A 179 40.19 -0.20 -24.84
N GLY A 180 41.41 -0.74 -24.83
CA GLY A 180 42.51 -0.22 -25.64
C GLY A 180 42.59 -0.91 -27.01
N SER A 181 43.12 -0.21 -27.99
CA SER A 181 43.44 -0.72 -29.32
C SER A 181 44.77 -0.14 -29.81
N ALA A 182 45.47 -0.87 -30.68
CA ALA A 182 46.68 -0.41 -31.34
C ALA A 182 46.55 -0.54 -32.86
N SER A 183 47.17 0.37 -33.59
CA SER A 183 47.28 0.34 -35.05
C SER A 183 48.72 0.56 -35.49
N GLY A 184 49.07 0.10 -36.70
CA GLY A 184 50.45 0.15 -37.21
C GLY A 184 51.28 -1.11 -36.98
N ALA A 185 50.67 -2.21 -36.54
CA ALA A 185 51.35 -3.51 -36.46
C ALA A 185 51.76 -4.01 -37.85
N VAL A 186 52.86 -4.77 -37.93
CA VAL A 186 53.30 -5.41 -39.17
C VAL A 186 52.22 -6.40 -39.62
N THR A 187 51.97 -6.48 -40.93
CA THR A 187 50.95 -7.37 -41.52
C THR A 187 51.08 -8.80 -40.99
N GLY A 188 49.98 -9.36 -40.49
CA GLY A 188 49.93 -10.70 -39.90
C GLY A 188 50.11 -10.73 -38.38
N ASP A 189 50.58 -9.63 -37.77
CA ASP A 189 50.61 -9.43 -36.32
C ASP A 189 49.35 -8.71 -35.83
N THR A 190 48.87 -9.15 -34.67
CA THR A 190 47.82 -8.49 -33.89
C THR A 190 48.40 -8.14 -32.53
N VAL A 191 48.47 -6.85 -32.23
CA VAL A 191 48.99 -6.33 -30.96
C VAL A 191 47.82 -5.96 -30.06
N THR A 192 47.79 -6.54 -28.86
CA THR A 192 46.81 -6.18 -27.82
C THR A 192 47.44 -5.23 -26.82
N VAL A 193 46.64 -4.27 -26.37
CA VAL A 193 47.05 -3.29 -25.38
C VAL A 193 46.09 -3.30 -24.20
N ASN A 194 46.62 -3.03 -23.01
CA ASN A 194 45.84 -2.91 -21.78
C ASN A 194 45.61 -1.42 -21.46
N ALA A 195 44.36 -1.05 -21.19
CA ALA A 195 43.94 0.29 -20.78
C ALA A 195 43.25 0.29 -19.39
N SER A 196 43.42 -0.76 -18.59
CA SER A 196 42.77 -0.92 -17.29
C SER A 196 43.18 0.12 -16.24
N ASP A 197 44.31 0.80 -16.45
CA ASP A 197 44.84 1.78 -15.50
C ASP A 197 44.04 3.10 -15.52
N TYR A 198 43.16 3.29 -16.50
CA TYR A 198 42.26 4.45 -16.51
C TYR A 198 41.16 4.32 -15.47
N THR A 199 40.95 5.39 -14.70
CA THR A 199 39.79 5.53 -13.82
C THR A 199 38.64 6.19 -14.59
N LEU A 200 37.46 5.58 -14.53
CA LEU A 200 36.25 6.09 -15.17
C LEU A 200 35.38 6.83 -14.17
N VAL A 201 35.13 8.12 -14.44
CA VAL A 201 34.32 8.99 -13.59
C VAL A 201 33.33 9.78 -14.42
N PHE A 202 32.12 9.95 -13.90
CA PHE A 202 31.19 10.98 -14.34
C PHE A 202 31.75 12.38 -14.04
N ASP A 203 31.43 13.34 -14.89
CA ASP A 203 31.81 14.74 -14.76
C ASP A 203 31.26 15.39 -13.48
N ASN A 204 30.10 14.94 -13.00
CA ASN A 204 29.53 15.31 -11.70
C ASN A 204 28.60 14.19 -11.18
N PRO A 205 28.27 14.15 -9.88
CA PRO A 205 27.50 13.05 -9.30
C PRO A 205 25.98 13.17 -9.53
N HIS A 206 25.47 14.29 -10.06
CA HIS A 206 24.04 14.58 -10.09
C HIS A 206 23.29 13.82 -11.17
N ALA A 207 22.03 13.48 -10.90
CA ALA A 207 21.17 12.82 -11.87
C ALA A 207 21.02 13.64 -13.17
N GLY A 208 20.75 12.94 -14.26
CA GLY A 208 20.65 13.49 -15.61
C GLY A 208 21.70 12.90 -16.56
N SER A 209 21.72 13.42 -17.79
CA SER A 209 22.72 13.03 -18.78
C SER A 209 24.08 13.62 -18.39
N ARG A 210 25.07 12.75 -18.29
CA ARG A 210 26.41 13.06 -17.78
C ARG A 210 27.46 12.48 -18.71
N THR A 211 28.68 13.01 -18.61
CA THR A 211 29.81 12.55 -19.42
C THR A 211 30.73 11.70 -18.56
N ILE A 212 31.05 10.50 -19.00
CA ILE A 212 32.07 9.65 -18.40
C ILE A 212 33.41 10.00 -19.04
N ASN A 213 34.37 10.39 -18.21
CA ASN A 213 35.74 10.70 -18.58
C ASN A 213 36.69 9.63 -18.05
N ALA A 214 37.75 9.35 -18.81
CA ALA A 214 38.85 8.49 -18.37
C ALA A 214 40.00 9.37 -17.87
N THR A 215 40.48 9.15 -16.64
CA THR A 215 41.56 9.94 -16.02
C THR A 215 42.64 9.05 -15.41
N GLY A 216 43.85 9.59 -15.28
CA GLY A 216 44.95 8.98 -14.51
C GLY A 216 45.56 7.70 -15.08
N GLY A 217 45.14 7.23 -16.26
CA GLY A 217 45.58 5.96 -16.83
C GLY A 217 46.63 6.07 -17.93
N SER A 218 47.19 4.90 -18.28
CA SER A 218 48.12 4.71 -19.39
C SER A 218 47.71 3.44 -20.16
N VAL A 219 48.13 3.37 -21.42
CA VAL A 219 48.04 2.18 -22.26
C VAL A 219 49.41 1.51 -22.33
N VAL A 220 49.44 0.18 -22.20
CA VAL A 220 50.66 -0.63 -22.33
C VAL A 220 50.43 -1.81 -23.27
N ILE A 221 51.48 -2.27 -23.95
CA ILE A 221 51.41 -3.49 -24.76
C ILE A 221 51.24 -4.68 -23.82
N SER A 222 50.15 -5.43 -24.00
CA SER A 222 49.83 -6.60 -23.17
C SER A 222 50.15 -7.92 -23.85
N GLY A 223 50.30 -7.92 -25.17
CA GLY A 223 50.64 -9.12 -25.93
C GLY A 223 50.74 -8.86 -27.43
N VAL A 224 51.44 -9.76 -28.11
CA VAL A 224 51.48 -9.84 -29.57
C VAL A 224 51.10 -11.27 -29.94
N THR A 225 50.16 -11.39 -30.87
CA THR A 225 49.79 -12.66 -31.50
C THR A 225 50.08 -12.53 -32.98
N SER A 226 50.63 -13.57 -33.60
CA SER A 226 50.98 -13.53 -35.01
C SER A 226 50.41 -14.73 -35.73
N THR A 227 49.99 -14.48 -36.96
CA THR A 227 49.64 -15.53 -37.93
C THR A 227 50.80 -15.83 -38.88
N ASN A 228 51.89 -15.07 -38.79
CA ASN A 228 53.08 -15.28 -39.60
C ASN A 228 53.89 -16.47 -39.07
N VAL A 229 54.17 -17.43 -39.96
CA VAL A 229 55.12 -18.51 -39.72
C VAL A 229 56.11 -18.50 -40.87
N GLY A 230 57.39 -18.28 -40.55
CA GLY A 230 58.41 -18.04 -41.57
C GLY A 230 59.82 -18.18 -41.02
N ASP A 231 60.78 -18.26 -41.94
CA ASP A 231 62.22 -18.37 -41.66
C ASP A 231 62.89 -16.99 -41.50
N GLY A 232 62.14 -15.90 -41.66
CA GLY A 232 62.62 -14.52 -41.63
C GLY A 232 63.33 -14.09 -42.91
N VAL A 233 63.77 -15.01 -43.76
CA VAL A 233 64.54 -14.68 -44.96
C VAL A 233 63.59 -14.39 -46.12
N SER A 234 62.62 -15.29 -46.32
CA SER A 234 61.64 -15.20 -47.42
C SER A 234 60.20 -15.01 -46.94
N ALA A 235 59.96 -15.24 -45.64
CA ALA A 235 58.66 -15.05 -44.99
C ALA A 235 58.85 -14.41 -43.61
N ALA A 236 57.89 -13.59 -43.17
CA ALA A 236 57.96 -12.93 -41.87
C ALA A 236 57.95 -13.92 -40.69
N VAL A 237 58.68 -13.62 -39.63
CA VAL A 237 58.66 -14.33 -38.34
C VAL A 237 57.61 -13.70 -37.43
N ALA A 238 56.99 -14.51 -36.56
CA ALA A 238 56.00 -14.06 -35.58
C ALA A 238 56.52 -12.94 -34.66
N GLY A 239 55.82 -11.81 -34.56
CA GLY A 239 56.26 -10.68 -33.74
C GLY A 239 56.23 -10.91 -32.22
N LEU A 240 57.13 -10.21 -31.52
CA LEU A 240 57.23 -10.17 -30.07
C LEU A 240 56.87 -8.77 -29.53
N ALA A 241 56.49 -8.66 -28.26
CA ALA A 241 56.16 -7.37 -27.65
C ALA A 241 57.31 -6.34 -27.73
N GLY A 242 58.56 -6.79 -27.60
CA GLY A 242 59.74 -5.94 -27.72
C GLY A 242 60.04 -5.45 -29.14
N ASP A 243 59.33 -5.98 -30.15
CA ASP A 243 59.47 -5.55 -31.54
C ASP A 243 58.69 -4.24 -31.84
N TYR A 244 57.85 -3.82 -30.87
CA TYR A 244 56.97 -2.68 -30.99
C TYR A 244 57.16 -1.68 -29.84
N VAL A 245 56.86 -0.41 -30.12
CA VAL A 245 56.81 0.65 -29.12
C VAL A 245 55.60 1.55 -29.38
N LEU A 246 54.92 2.00 -28.31
CA LEU A 246 53.81 2.95 -28.45
C LEU A 246 54.34 4.36 -28.71
N ASN A 247 53.73 5.09 -29.65
CA ASN A 247 54.04 6.51 -29.90
C ASN A 247 53.58 7.43 -28.75
N THR A 248 52.51 7.05 -28.06
CA THR A 248 52.02 7.65 -26.82
C THR A 248 51.52 6.56 -25.90
N THR A 249 51.83 6.69 -24.61
CA THR A 249 51.27 5.81 -23.58
C THR A 249 49.99 6.41 -22.98
N THR A 250 49.63 7.65 -23.30
CA THR A 250 48.45 8.34 -22.79
C THR A 250 47.61 8.91 -23.94
N PRO A 251 46.97 8.07 -24.75
CA PRO A 251 46.11 8.55 -25.83
C PRO A 251 44.95 9.38 -25.28
N THR A 252 44.51 10.37 -26.06
CA THR A 252 43.30 11.14 -25.75
C THR A 252 42.10 10.22 -25.83
N VAL A 253 41.36 10.10 -24.72
CA VAL A 253 40.11 9.32 -24.66
C VAL A 253 38.93 10.29 -24.70
N SER A 254 38.09 10.18 -25.73
CA SER A 254 36.88 10.98 -25.81
C SER A 254 35.88 10.53 -24.74
N GLY A 255 35.31 11.49 -24.00
CA GLY A 255 34.25 11.21 -23.06
C GLY A 255 32.98 10.69 -23.75
N VAL A 256 32.23 9.85 -23.06
CA VAL A 256 30.96 9.27 -23.56
C VAL A 256 29.79 9.67 -22.67
N SER A 257 28.63 9.91 -23.27
CA SER A 257 27.42 10.25 -22.51
C SER A 257 26.76 9.01 -21.91
N ALA A 258 26.38 9.08 -20.64
CA ALA A 258 25.55 8.08 -19.96
C ALA A 258 24.62 8.76 -18.94
N LEU A 259 23.55 8.07 -18.55
CA LEU A 259 22.52 8.59 -17.65
C LEU A 259 22.78 8.18 -16.20
N ILE A 260 22.76 9.17 -15.30
CA ILE A 260 22.54 8.93 -13.88
C ILE A 260 21.04 9.07 -13.62
N ASN A 261 20.35 7.96 -13.41
CA ASN A 261 18.93 7.93 -13.09
C ASN A 261 18.68 8.50 -11.70
N PRO A 262 17.64 9.33 -11.49
CA PRO A 262 17.27 9.76 -10.15
C PRO A 262 17.01 8.59 -9.21
N ALA A 263 17.40 8.71 -7.93
CA ALA A 263 17.10 7.71 -6.91
C ALA A 263 15.62 7.80 -6.49
N VAL A 264 14.97 6.65 -6.32
CA VAL A 264 13.57 6.60 -5.87
C VAL A 264 13.51 6.88 -4.37
N VAL A 265 12.63 7.79 -3.96
CA VAL A 265 12.33 8.02 -2.53
C VAL A 265 10.90 7.65 -2.20
N THR A 266 10.69 7.30 -0.93
CA THR A 266 9.38 6.98 -0.39
C THR A 266 8.91 8.11 0.52
N LEU A 267 7.62 8.45 0.44
CA LEU A 267 6.99 9.46 1.30
C LEU A 267 6.12 8.76 2.33
N ALA A 268 6.18 9.22 3.57
CA ALA A 268 5.27 8.82 4.64
C ALA A 268 4.69 10.10 5.27
N GLY A 269 3.43 10.40 4.93
CA GLY A 269 2.73 11.58 5.41
C GLY A 269 1.82 11.28 6.59
N SER A 270 1.67 12.24 7.50
CA SER A 270 0.72 12.19 8.60
C SER A 270 0.06 13.56 8.79
N ARG A 271 -1.23 13.55 9.14
CA ARG A 271 -1.98 14.76 9.48
C ARG A 271 -3.21 14.42 10.34
N ASP A 272 -3.78 15.42 10.98
CA ASP A 272 -5.03 15.27 11.72
C ASP A 272 -6.25 15.36 10.80
N TYR A 273 -7.38 14.82 11.27
CA TYR A 273 -8.64 14.75 10.54
C TYR A 273 -9.31 16.12 10.37
N ASP A 274 -9.51 16.55 9.14
CA ASP A 274 -10.27 17.75 8.77
C ASP A 274 -11.38 17.47 7.74
N GLY A 275 -11.63 16.19 7.43
CA GLY A 275 -12.61 15.76 6.43
C GLY A 275 -12.09 15.65 4.99
N SER A 276 -10.85 16.07 4.69
CA SER A 276 -10.24 15.97 3.36
C SER A 276 -9.44 14.66 3.16
N THR A 277 -9.30 14.22 1.90
CA THR A 277 -8.39 13.14 1.50
C THR A 277 -6.97 13.61 1.19
N ASP A 278 -6.74 14.92 1.21
CA ASP A 278 -5.56 15.54 0.64
C ASP A 278 -4.38 15.58 1.62
N PHE A 279 -3.17 15.48 1.09
CA PHE A 279 -1.90 15.58 1.80
C PHE A 279 -1.05 16.64 1.09
N GLY A 280 -0.83 17.79 1.75
CA GLY A 280 0.05 18.85 1.27
C GLY A 280 1.45 18.75 1.86
N PRO A 281 2.35 19.70 1.55
CA PRO A 281 3.73 19.71 2.05
C PRO A 281 3.85 19.58 3.57
N GLY A 282 2.97 20.25 4.33
CA GLY A 282 2.97 20.23 5.80
C GLY A 282 2.63 18.87 6.42
N SER A 283 2.14 17.91 5.63
CA SER A 283 1.89 16.55 6.10
C SER A 283 3.15 15.68 6.11
N PHE A 284 4.27 16.17 5.56
CA PHE A 284 5.52 15.41 5.44
C PHE A 284 6.63 16.07 6.26
N GLY A 285 7.39 15.25 6.98
CA GLY A 285 8.64 15.68 7.61
C GLY A 285 9.82 15.66 6.62
N THR A 286 11.02 15.58 7.17
CA THR A 286 12.25 15.38 6.39
C THR A 286 12.24 14.01 5.70
N ILE A 287 12.54 13.99 4.40
CA ILE A 287 12.67 12.77 3.61
C ILE A 287 14.14 12.37 3.58
N ASN A 288 14.42 11.09 3.82
CA ASN A 288 15.79 10.55 3.74
C ASN A 288 16.16 10.25 2.28
N GLY A 289 17.26 10.85 1.82
CA GLY A 289 17.91 10.57 0.55
C GLY A 289 19.06 9.57 0.69
N VAL A 290 19.88 9.47 -0.36
CA VAL A 290 21.07 8.62 -0.39
C VAL A 290 22.20 9.26 0.45
N ASN A 291 23.03 8.43 1.09
CA ASN A 291 24.19 8.86 1.90
C ASN A 291 23.89 9.89 2.99
N GLY A 292 22.69 9.86 3.58
CA GLY A 292 22.28 10.78 4.62
C GLY A 292 21.90 12.18 4.12
N GLU A 293 21.77 12.37 2.80
CA GLU A 293 21.12 13.55 2.25
C GLU A 293 19.66 13.63 2.73
N THR A 294 19.13 14.84 2.80
CA THR A 294 17.74 15.11 3.14
C THR A 294 17.04 15.87 2.03
N LEU A 295 15.73 15.65 1.94
CA LEU A 295 14.82 16.32 1.02
C LEU A 295 13.57 16.78 1.77
N THR A 296 12.79 17.63 1.11
CA THR A 296 11.47 18.07 1.58
C THR A 296 10.43 17.82 0.50
N VAL A 297 9.15 17.99 0.84
CA VAL A 297 8.11 18.22 -0.16
C VAL A 297 7.96 19.74 -0.28
N ALA A 298 8.18 20.31 -1.46
CA ALA A 298 8.12 21.77 -1.66
C ALA A 298 6.71 22.26 -1.96
N SER A 299 5.93 21.47 -2.71
CA SER A 299 4.62 21.88 -3.20
C SER A 299 3.78 20.69 -3.64
N GLY A 300 2.54 20.98 -4.04
CA GLY A 300 1.60 20.02 -4.61
C GLY A 300 0.71 19.33 -3.57
N THR A 301 -0.08 18.38 -4.05
CA THR A 301 -1.06 17.67 -3.25
C THR A 301 -1.09 16.20 -3.66
N GLY A 302 -0.95 15.32 -2.67
CA GLY A 302 -1.22 13.90 -2.79
C GLY A 302 -2.56 13.54 -2.16
N THR A 303 -3.07 12.34 -2.42
CA THR A 303 -4.39 11.92 -1.92
C THR A 303 -4.38 10.47 -1.43
N VAL A 304 -5.19 10.20 -0.41
CA VAL A 304 -5.52 8.83 0.04
C VAL A 304 -6.97 8.48 -0.32
N PRO A 305 -7.33 7.19 -0.43
CA PRO A 305 -8.69 6.78 -0.81
C PRO A 305 -9.81 7.19 0.15
N SER A 306 -9.52 7.34 1.45
CA SER A 306 -10.52 7.63 2.48
C SER A 306 -10.03 8.69 3.47
N PRO A 307 -10.86 9.71 3.80
CA PRO A 307 -10.53 10.69 4.84
C PRO A 307 -10.70 10.13 6.25
N LYS A 308 -11.31 8.95 6.43
CA LYS A 308 -11.69 8.42 7.75
C LYS A 308 -10.47 7.93 8.52
N VAL A 309 -10.32 8.37 9.78
CA VAL A 309 -9.27 7.91 10.71
C VAL A 309 -9.20 6.38 10.82
N LEU A 310 -10.36 5.72 10.83
CA LEU A 310 -10.50 4.26 10.93
C LEU A 310 -9.87 3.50 9.75
N ALA A 311 -9.56 4.17 8.64
CA ALA A 311 -8.90 3.56 7.49
C ALA A 311 -7.40 3.28 7.73
N GLY A 312 -6.81 3.81 8.80
CA GLY A 312 -5.41 3.60 9.14
C GLY A 312 -4.44 4.18 8.10
N THR A 313 -3.25 3.58 8.01
CA THR A 313 -2.25 3.95 6.99
C THR A 313 -2.69 3.43 5.62
N GLN A 314 -2.75 4.34 4.64
CA GLN A 314 -3.21 4.06 3.29
C GLN A 314 -2.11 4.30 2.27
N SER A 315 -2.25 3.70 1.09
CA SER A 315 -1.43 4.07 -0.06
C SER A 315 -1.75 5.51 -0.48
N LEU A 316 -0.69 6.30 -0.65
CA LEU A 316 -0.78 7.70 -1.05
C LEU A 316 -0.52 7.82 -2.54
N ALA A 317 -1.48 8.33 -3.30
CA ALA A 317 -1.25 8.79 -4.66
C ALA A 317 -0.52 10.13 -4.60
N THR A 318 0.64 10.24 -5.25
CA THR A 318 1.51 11.43 -5.16
C THR A 318 0.95 12.66 -5.87
N GLY A 319 0.04 12.49 -6.83
CA GLY A 319 -0.63 13.60 -7.49
C GLY A 319 0.36 14.64 -8.04
N SER A 320 0.24 15.88 -7.58
CA SER A 320 1.10 16.99 -7.98
C SER A 320 2.27 17.25 -7.03
N LEU A 321 2.51 16.38 -6.04
CA LEU A 321 3.60 16.54 -5.06
C LEU A 321 4.94 16.66 -5.76
N ALA A 322 5.70 17.69 -5.39
CA ALA A 322 7.04 17.95 -5.91
C ALA A 322 8.06 17.96 -4.77
N LEU A 323 9.20 17.31 -5.00
CA LEU A 323 10.32 17.32 -4.06
C LEU A 323 10.98 18.71 -4.01
N GLY A 324 11.32 19.13 -2.80
CA GLY A 324 12.16 20.28 -2.51
C GLY A 324 13.55 19.85 -2.07
N ASN A 325 14.52 20.75 -2.25
CA ASN A 325 15.87 20.53 -1.75
C ASN A 325 15.87 20.47 -0.22
N GLY A 326 16.74 19.63 0.35
CA GLY A 326 17.16 19.69 1.74
C GLY A 326 18.67 19.90 1.76
N THR A 327 19.43 18.96 2.34
CA THR A 327 20.87 18.88 2.09
C THR A 327 21.20 18.27 0.73
N GLY A 328 20.28 17.46 0.15
CA GLY A 328 20.36 16.95 -1.21
C GLY A 328 19.58 17.82 -2.21
N LEU A 329 19.96 17.75 -3.50
CA LEU A 329 19.21 18.37 -4.60
C LEU A 329 18.04 17.49 -5.03
N ALA A 330 16.82 18.04 -5.07
CA ALA A 330 15.60 17.33 -5.44
C ALA A 330 15.66 16.69 -6.84
N SER A 331 16.38 17.32 -7.77
CA SER A 331 16.58 16.79 -9.14
C SER A 331 17.32 15.44 -9.17
N ASN A 332 18.01 15.06 -8.09
CA ASN A 332 18.67 13.77 -7.97
C ASN A 332 17.71 12.63 -7.61
N TYR A 333 16.44 12.94 -7.37
CA TYR A 333 15.46 12.01 -6.82
C TYR A 333 14.15 12.00 -7.61
N THR A 334 13.39 10.94 -7.46
CA THR A 334 12.07 10.79 -8.07
C THR A 334 11.08 10.15 -7.09
N LEU A 335 9.82 10.57 -7.18
CA LEU A 335 8.70 9.91 -6.51
C LEU A 335 8.19 8.71 -7.33
N VAL A 336 8.47 8.66 -8.63
CA VAL A 336 7.96 7.58 -9.49
C VAL A 336 8.60 6.26 -9.08
N GLY A 337 7.75 5.25 -8.83
CA GLY A 337 8.17 3.93 -8.36
C GLY A 337 8.34 3.80 -6.85
N GLY A 338 8.13 4.88 -6.07
CA GLY A 338 8.15 4.84 -4.61
C GLY A 338 6.89 4.20 -4.01
N THR A 339 6.98 3.72 -2.77
CA THR A 339 5.84 3.14 -2.03
C THR A 339 5.33 4.14 -1.00
N HIS A 340 4.51 5.10 -1.44
CA HIS A 340 4.10 6.22 -0.59
C HIS A 340 2.91 5.89 0.31
N THR A 341 2.91 6.43 1.53
CA THR A 341 1.86 6.22 2.51
C THR A 341 1.35 7.53 3.12
N GLY A 342 0.07 7.53 3.52
CA GLY A 342 -0.58 8.63 4.23
C GLY A 342 -1.41 8.09 5.39
N THR A 343 -1.29 8.71 6.56
CA THR A 343 -2.08 8.38 7.76
C THR A 343 -2.86 9.61 8.22
N ILE A 344 -4.15 9.42 8.50
CA ILE A 344 -5.02 10.47 9.06
C ILE A 344 -5.34 10.09 10.51
N SER A 345 -4.92 10.94 11.45
CA SER A 345 -5.12 10.76 12.88
C SER A 345 -6.35 11.51 13.37
N ALA A 346 -6.92 11.08 14.50
CA ALA A 346 -8.05 11.78 15.10
C ALA A 346 -7.61 13.17 15.60
N THR A 347 -8.37 14.20 15.23
CA THR A 347 -8.23 15.53 15.82
C THR A 347 -8.73 15.49 17.25
N ALA A 348 -7.92 15.95 18.20
CA ALA A 348 -8.34 16.07 19.59
C ALA A 348 -9.50 17.06 19.71
N LEU A 349 -10.65 16.60 20.21
CA LEU A 349 -11.74 17.50 20.57
C LEU A 349 -11.31 18.30 21.80
N VAL A 350 -11.18 19.62 21.66
CA VAL A 350 -11.02 20.51 22.80
C VAL A 350 -12.35 20.57 23.55
N PRO A 351 -12.42 20.21 24.84
CA PRO A 351 -13.66 20.32 25.61
C PRO A 351 -14.14 21.77 25.68
N PHE A 352 -15.46 21.95 25.72
CA PHE A 352 -16.02 23.27 26.03
C PHE A 352 -15.75 23.58 27.49
N ALA A 353 -15.04 24.67 27.75
CA ALA A 353 -14.77 25.15 29.10
C ALA A 353 -15.40 26.53 29.28
N TRP A 354 -16.07 26.72 30.41
CA TRP A 354 -16.64 28.00 30.78
C TRP A 354 -15.54 29.05 30.88
N ASP A 355 -15.71 30.15 30.15
CA ASP A 355 -14.84 31.30 30.17
C ASP A 355 -15.51 32.41 31.02
N PRO A 356 -14.99 32.71 32.22
CA PRO A 356 -15.59 33.72 33.08
C PRO A 356 -15.47 35.15 32.51
N SER A 357 -14.69 35.37 31.44
CA SER A 357 -14.56 36.67 30.79
C SER A 357 -15.75 37.07 29.92
N GLY A 358 -16.66 36.12 29.61
CA GLY A 358 -17.87 36.37 28.80
C GLY A 358 -18.90 37.31 29.44
N GLY A 359 -18.78 37.57 30.74
CA GLY A 359 -19.42 38.69 31.43
C GLY A 359 -20.85 38.45 31.94
N ASP A 360 -21.48 37.31 31.64
CA ASP A 360 -22.74 36.88 32.26
C ASP A 360 -22.73 35.38 32.62
N LEU A 361 -23.85 34.87 33.15
CA LEU A 361 -23.99 33.47 33.60
C LEU A 361 -24.91 32.65 32.67
N ARG A 362 -25.12 33.07 31.42
CA ARG A 362 -26.09 32.45 30.50
C ARG A 362 -25.42 31.38 29.64
N TRP A 363 -25.95 30.16 29.68
CA TRP A 363 -25.42 29.04 28.90
C TRP A 363 -25.36 29.32 27.40
N GLU A 364 -26.41 29.96 26.89
CA GLU A 364 -26.61 30.25 25.47
C GLU A 364 -25.72 31.37 24.91
N ASN A 365 -24.93 32.06 25.75
CA ASN A 365 -24.02 33.10 25.31
C ASN A 365 -22.67 32.49 24.87
N PRO A 366 -22.31 32.55 23.57
CA PRO A 366 -21.05 31.97 23.07
C PRO A 366 -19.79 32.58 23.71
N ALA A 367 -19.87 33.81 24.21
CA ALA A 367 -18.75 34.48 24.87
C ALA A 367 -18.35 33.84 26.22
N ASN A 368 -19.26 33.06 26.82
CA ASN A 368 -18.99 32.33 28.07
C ASN A 368 -18.27 31.00 27.85
N TRP A 369 -17.80 30.72 26.64
CA TRP A 369 -17.13 29.46 26.29
C TRP A 369 -15.80 29.73 25.60
N ASN A 370 -14.77 28.97 25.97
CA ASN A 370 -13.40 29.07 25.45
C ASN A 370 -13.27 28.95 23.92
N GLN A 371 -14.30 28.44 23.24
CA GLN A 371 -14.36 28.29 21.79
C GLN A 371 -15.15 29.39 21.09
N GLY A 372 -15.68 30.38 21.83
CA GLY A 372 -16.56 31.41 21.28
C GLY A 372 -17.85 30.83 20.69
N ALA A 373 -18.26 29.65 21.15
CA ALA A 373 -19.39 28.86 20.67
C ALA A 373 -20.03 28.12 21.84
N VAL A 374 -21.35 27.93 21.80
CA VAL A 374 -22.09 27.16 22.81
C VAL A 374 -21.87 25.65 22.58
N PRO A 375 -21.77 24.82 23.64
CA PRO A 375 -21.60 23.38 23.50
C PRO A 375 -22.68 22.73 22.63
N MET A 376 -22.23 21.99 21.62
CA MET A 376 -23.08 21.25 20.69
C MET A 376 -23.41 19.84 21.18
N ASN A 377 -24.33 19.15 20.49
CA ASN A 377 -24.69 17.78 20.82
C ASN A 377 -23.48 16.83 20.77
N GLY A 378 -23.33 15.98 21.78
CA GLY A 378 -22.19 15.07 21.98
C GLY A 378 -20.96 15.73 22.60
N ALA A 379 -20.98 17.03 22.89
CA ALA A 379 -19.86 17.72 23.51
C ALA A 379 -19.68 17.31 24.99
N THR A 380 -18.44 17.47 25.48
CA THR A 380 -18.13 17.52 26.91
C THR A 380 -17.96 18.99 27.32
N ALA A 381 -18.62 19.37 28.40
CA ALA A 381 -18.60 20.73 28.94
C ALA A 381 -18.09 20.76 30.39
N SER A 382 -17.34 21.81 30.75
CA SER A 382 -16.84 22.03 32.11
C SER A 382 -17.07 23.47 32.55
N ILE A 383 -17.60 23.64 33.76
CA ILE A 383 -17.84 24.92 34.42
C ILE A 383 -16.99 24.97 35.69
N LEU A 384 -16.10 25.95 35.75
CA LEU A 384 -15.19 26.15 36.88
C LEU A 384 -15.94 26.66 38.13
N GLY A 385 -15.33 26.46 39.30
CA GLY A 385 -15.83 26.99 40.57
C GLY A 385 -15.54 28.48 40.75
N GLY A 386 -16.22 29.10 41.71
CA GLY A 386 -15.99 30.50 42.12
C GLY A 386 -16.75 31.54 41.31
N LEU A 387 -17.76 31.15 40.54
CA LEU A 387 -18.68 32.09 39.90
C LEU A 387 -19.55 32.80 40.94
N SER A 388 -19.99 34.02 40.62
CA SER A 388 -20.82 34.86 41.51
C SER A 388 -22.25 34.35 41.70
N GLY A 389 -22.67 33.37 40.92
CA GLY A 389 -23.99 32.76 40.93
C GLY A 389 -24.03 31.50 40.04
N PRO A 390 -25.21 30.86 39.92
CA PRO A 390 -25.33 29.67 39.11
C PRO A 390 -25.31 29.98 37.61
N VAL A 391 -24.73 29.08 36.82
CA VAL A 391 -24.92 29.09 35.36
C VAL A 391 -26.36 28.74 35.04
N VAL A 392 -27.00 29.56 34.19
CA VAL A 392 -28.41 29.43 33.83
C VAL A 392 -28.55 28.81 32.45
N TYR A 393 -29.16 27.62 32.40
CA TYR A 393 -29.66 27.01 31.17
C TYR A 393 -31.14 27.39 31.02
N SER A 394 -31.47 28.16 29.99
CA SER A 394 -32.82 28.70 29.79
C SER A 394 -33.53 28.05 28.61
N SER A 395 -34.81 28.40 28.40
CA SER A 395 -35.56 27.97 27.21
C SER A 395 -34.94 28.45 25.89
N VAL A 396 -34.11 29.50 25.92
CA VAL A 396 -33.37 29.99 24.74
C VAL A 396 -32.32 28.97 24.29
N SER A 397 -31.76 28.18 25.21
CA SER A 397 -30.80 27.11 24.90
C SER A 397 -31.42 25.97 24.08
N GLY A 398 -32.75 25.85 24.04
CA GLY A 398 -33.45 24.81 23.28
C GLY A 398 -33.23 23.41 23.86
N ALA A 399 -32.91 22.46 22.98
CA ALA A 399 -32.60 21.08 23.36
C ALA A 399 -31.11 20.78 23.10
N THR A 400 -30.39 20.35 24.13
CA THR A 400 -28.96 20.04 24.05
C THR A 400 -28.69 18.67 24.66
N SER A 401 -27.96 17.81 23.96
CA SER A 401 -27.51 16.50 24.46
C SER A 401 -26.01 16.49 24.64
N LEU A 402 -25.53 16.54 25.88
CA LEU A 402 -24.11 16.52 26.18
C LEU A 402 -23.65 15.11 26.50
N LYS A 403 -22.42 14.78 26.11
CA LYS A 403 -21.76 13.55 26.58
C LYS A 403 -21.54 13.64 28.09
N THR A 404 -20.89 14.70 28.57
CA THR A 404 -20.70 14.95 30.01
C THR A 404 -20.73 16.44 30.32
N LEU A 405 -21.23 16.78 31.51
CA LEU A 405 -21.13 18.13 32.10
C LEU A 405 -20.50 18.03 33.48
N SER A 406 -19.41 18.76 33.70
CA SER A 406 -18.82 18.96 35.03
C SER A 406 -19.05 20.39 35.48
N SER A 407 -19.66 20.62 36.64
CA SER A 407 -19.82 21.96 37.20
C SER A 407 -19.35 22.01 38.65
N ALA A 408 -18.40 22.89 38.94
CA ALA A 408 -17.98 23.23 40.31
C ALA A 408 -18.62 24.53 40.83
N SER A 409 -19.54 25.10 40.06
CA SER A 409 -20.43 26.20 40.45
C SER A 409 -21.89 25.71 40.43
N GLY A 410 -22.80 26.50 40.99
CA GLY A 410 -24.23 26.24 40.87
C GLY A 410 -24.64 26.16 39.39
N PHE A 411 -25.61 25.29 39.09
CA PHE A 411 -26.17 25.15 37.75
C PHE A 411 -27.68 25.10 37.86
N THR A 412 -28.37 25.94 37.10
CA THR A 412 -29.83 26.07 37.17
C THR A 412 -30.45 25.92 35.79
N ILE A 413 -31.33 24.94 35.65
CA ILE A 413 -32.17 24.74 34.47
C ILE A 413 -33.49 25.47 34.74
N THR A 414 -33.75 26.51 33.96
CA THR A 414 -34.96 27.35 34.04
C THR A 414 -35.91 27.13 32.86
N GLY A 415 -35.49 26.37 31.84
CA GLY A 415 -36.27 26.04 30.65
C GLY A 415 -35.47 25.18 29.68
N GLY A 416 -36.08 24.76 28.56
CA GLY A 416 -35.43 23.94 27.55
C GLY A 416 -35.31 22.46 27.94
N THR A 417 -34.48 21.71 27.22
CA THR A 417 -34.24 20.29 27.48
C THR A 417 -32.74 20.00 27.47
N LEU A 418 -32.18 19.72 28.65
CA LEU A 418 -30.80 19.29 28.79
C LEU A 418 -30.75 17.78 28.95
N THR A 419 -30.07 17.10 28.04
CA THR A 419 -29.81 15.65 28.11
C THR A 419 -28.35 15.41 28.49
N LEU A 420 -28.10 14.63 29.54
CA LEU A 420 -26.76 14.28 30.02
C LEU A 420 -26.48 12.78 29.80
N GLY A 421 -25.38 12.52 29.09
CA GLY A 421 -24.93 11.19 28.71
C GLY A 421 -25.48 10.74 27.35
N ASN A 422 -24.65 10.09 26.55
CA ASN A 422 -25.06 9.32 25.39
C ASN A 422 -25.19 7.83 25.74
N SER A 423 -24.57 7.41 26.84
CA SER A 423 -24.57 6.08 27.41
C SER A 423 -24.66 6.16 28.93
N THR A 424 -25.05 5.06 29.57
CA THR A 424 -25.05 4.93 31.04
C THR A 424 -23.64 5.03 31.65
N ALA A 425 -22.59 4.81 30.84
CA ALA A 425 -21.19 4.96 31.24
C ALA A 425 -20.70 6.42 31.31
N ASP A 426 -21.44 7.37 30.74
CA ASP A 426 -21.08 8.78 30.80
C ASP A 426 -21.45 9.35 32.19
N ILE A 427 -20.51 10.06 32.82
CA ILE A 427 -20.67 10.62 34.17
C ILE A 427 -20.59 12.13 34.11
N SER A 428 -21.68 12.80 34.48
CA SER A 428 -21.71 14.24 34.76
C SER A 428 -21.53 14.47 36.25
N SER A 429 -20.77 15.50 36.63
CA SER A 429 -20.42 15.75 38.04
C SER A 429 -20.78 17.17 38.44
N PHE A 430 -21.44 17.32 39.57
CA PHE A 430 -21.81 18.62 40.13
C PHE A 430 -21.25 18.73 41.54
N SER A 431 -20.57 19.83 41.83
CA SER A 431 -20.05 20.17 43.15
C SER A 431 -20.29 21.64 43.46
N GLY A 432 -20.43 21.97 44.74
CA GLY A 432 -20.78 23.32 45.19
C GLY A 432 -22.27 23.48 45.46
N ALA A 433 -22.88 24.55 44.93
CA ALA A 433 -24.32 24.83 45.12
C ALA A 433 -25.20 23.78 44.42
N PRO A 434 -26.46 23.57 44.87
CA PRO A 434 -27.35 22.55 44.31
C PRO A 434 -27.51 22.65 42.78
N LEU A 435 -27.55 21.48 42.13
CA LEU A 435 -28.05 21.40 40.76
C LEU A 435 -29.56 21.61 40.81
N THR A 436 -30.02 22.73 40.28
CA THR A 436 -31.42 23.15 40.39
C THR A 436 -32.15 22.97 39.06
N VAL A 437 -33.32 22.33 39.09
CA VAL A 437 -34.25 22.25 37.96
C VAL A 437 -35.51 23.01 38.35
N SER A 438 -35.59 24.29 37.96
CA SER A 438 -36.71 25.19 38.26
C SER A 438 -37.58 25.51 37.03
N GLY A 439 -37.33 24.80 35.94
CA GLY A 439 -38.04 24.91 34.67
C GLY A 439 -37.43 23.95 33.65
N GLY A 440 -38.19 23.57 32.62
CA GLY A 440 -37.67 22.69 31.56
C GLY A 440 -37.46 21.24 32.01
N LEU A 441 -36.69 20.49 31.22
CA LEU A 441 -36.47 19.05 31.39
C LEU A 441 -34.98 18.71 31.49
N LEU A 442 -34.59 18.02 32.56
CA LEU A 442 -33.30 17.33 32.68
C LEU A 442 -33.48 15.84 32.36
N ASN A 443 -32.85 15.35 31.29
CA ASN A 443 -33.01 13.99 30.75
C ASN A 443 -31.67 13.31 30.41
N GLY A 444 -31.71 12.08 29.89
CA GLY A 444 -30.56 11.28 29.44
C GLY A 444 -30.27 10.01 30.25
N PRO A 445 -29.44 9.10 29.71
CA PRO A 445 -29.05 7.86 30.38
C PRO A 445 -27.85 7.98 31.33
N GLY A 446 -27.09 9.09 31.26
CA GLY A 446 -25.84 9.25 31.99
C GLY A 446 -26.01 9.36 33.49
N THR A 447 -24.97 8.98 34.22
CA THR A 447 -24.91 9.11 35.68
C THR A 447 -24.72 10.58 36.07
N ILE A 448 -25.47 11.05 37.05
CA ILE A 448 -25.25 12.35 37.70
C ILE A 448 -24.60 12.09 39.05
N ASN A 449 -23.39 12.60 39.27
CA ASN A 449 -22.66 12.49 40.52
C ASN A 449 -22.69 13.82 41.28
N LEU A 450 -23.34 13.84 42.44
CA LEU A 450 -23.48 15.01 43.31
C LEU A 450 -22.45 14.92 44.43
N VAL A 451 -21.41 15.77 44.37
CA VAL A 451 -20.31 15.74 45.33
C VAL A 451 -20.52 16.81 46.39
N GLY A 452 -21.04 16.41 47.56
CA GLY A 452 -21.30 17.29 48.70
C GLY A 452 -22.41 18.33 48.42
N THR A 453 -23.36 17.98 47.56
CA THR A 453 -24.46 18.85 47.12
C THR A 453 -25.72 18.03 46.82
N THR A 454 -26.82 18.68 46.46
CA THR A 454 -28.11 18.04 46.17
C THR A 454 -28.60 18.36 44.75
N LEU A 455 -29.58 17.60 44.28
CA LEU A 455 -30.40 17.93 43.12
C LEU A 455 -31.77 18.42 43.59
N ASP A 456 -32.09 19.68 43.32
CA ASP A 456 -33.35 20.29 43.75
C ASP A 456 -34.28 20.50 42.54
N VAL A 457 -35.48 19.91 42.59
CA VAL A 457 -36.52 20.06 41.57
C VAL A 457 -37.62 20.99 42.10
N LEU A 458 -37.77 22.15 41.46
CA LEU A 458 -38.71 23.20 41.83
C LEU A 458 -39.87 23.28 40.82
N ALA A 459 -40.88 24.10 41.16
CA ALA A 459 -42.06 24.32 40.33
C ALA A 459 -41.70 24.64 38.87
N GLY A 460 -42.30 23.90 37.94
CA GLY A 460 -42.04 24.01 36.50
C GLY A 460 -40.87 23.17 35.98
N GLY A 461 -40.02 22.64 36.86
CA GLY A 461 -38.92 21.74 36.52
C GLY A 461 -39.36 20.28 36.45
N VAL A 462 -38.79 19.55 35.49
CA VAL A 462 -38.99 18.11 35.31
C VAL A 462 -37.64 17.39 35.33
N LEU A 463 -37.48 16.44 36.25
CA LEU A 463 -36.39 15.48 36.25
C LEU A 463 -36.88 14.20 35.59
N GLY A 464 -36.29 13.84 34.44
CA GLY A 464 -36.65 12.67 33.65
C GLY A 464 -35.48 11.74 33.35
N GLY A 465 -35.77 10.67 32.62
CA GLY A 465 -34.78 9.75 32.03
C GLY A 465 -34.48 8.52 32.88
N SER A 466 -34.05 7.45 32.21
CA SER A 466 -33.53 6.24 32.88
C SER A 466 -32.07 6.49 33.29
N ARG A 467 -31.80 6.81 34.55
CA ARG A 467 -30.45 7.18 35.01
C ARG A 467 -30.12 6.68 36.41
N THR A 468 -28.84 6.79 36.78
CA THR A 468 -28.40 6.79 38.18
C THR A 468 -28.02 8.20 38.62
N ILE A 469 -28.49 8.61 39.79
CA ILE A 469 -28.07 9.84 40.49
C ILE A 469 -27.36 9.39 41.76
N VAL A 470 -26.10 9.76 41.94
CA VAL A 470 -25.35 9.51 43.17
C VAL A 470 -25.43 10.76 44.03
N GLY A 471 -26.09 10.66 45.18
CA GLY A 471 -26.41 11.76 46.09
C GLY A 471 -27.91 12.07 46.18
N ASP A 472 -28.25 13.01 47.06
CA ASP A 472 -29.63 13.26 47.48
C ASP A 472 -30.43 14.09 46.47
N VAL A 473 -31.71 13.73 46.31
CA VAL A 473 -32.66 14.40 45.42
C VAL A 473 -33.83 14.97 46.21
N ASN A 474 -34.04 16.28 46.10
CA ASN A 474 -35.14 17.01 46.71
C ASN A 474 -36.14 17.46 45.64
N ASN A 475 -37.23 16.72 45.45
CA ASN A 475 -38.35 17.18 44.65
C ASN A 475 -39.25 18.08 45.50
N LEU A 476 -38.93 19.37 45.59
CA LEU A 476 -39.58 20.31 46.51
C LEU A 476 -40.97 20.77 46.01
N SER A 477 -41.10 21.00 44.70
CA SER A 477 -42.35 21.45 44.07
C SER A 477 -42.44 21.16 42.57
N GLY A 478 -41.52 20.36 42.04
CA GLY A 478 -41.46 20.01 40.62
C GLY A 478 -42.07 18.66 40.30
N THR A 479 -41.66 18.09 39.17
CA THR A 479 -42.05 16.74 38.73
C THR A 479 -40.82 15.85 38.59
N VAL A 480 -40.86 14.67 39.18
CA VAL A 480 -39.93 13.58 38.90
C VAL A 480 -40.70 12.55 38.08
N SER A 481 -40.14 12.15 36.94
CA SER A 481 -40.72 11.20 35.99
C SER A 481 -39.63 10.17 35.63
N PRO A 482 -39.51 9.05 36.37
CA PRO A 482 -38.49 8.04 36.07
C PRO A 482 -38.55 7.58 34.62
N GLY A 483 -37.39 7.28 34.02
CA GLY A 483 -37.35 6.70 32.68
C GLY A 483 -37.45 7.67 31.51
N ALA A 484 -37.26 7.16 30.28
CA ALA A 484 -37.81 7.82 29.09
C ALA A 484 -39.31 7.53 28.91
N SER A 485 -39.93 7.02 30.00
CA SER A 485 -41.29 6.56 30.17
C SER A 485 -41.72 5.49 29.17
N PRO A 486 -41.88 4.21 29.57
CA PRO A 486 -41.51 3.63 30.87
C PRO A 486 -40.00 3.37 31.06
N GLY A 487 -39.48 3.41 32.29
CA GLY A 487 -38.07 3.13 32.63
C GLY A 487 -37.70 3.23 34.13
N ILE A 488 -36.42 3.08 34.44
CA ILE A 488 -35.93 3.03 35.84
C ILE A 488 -35.02 4.21 36.13
N MET A 489 -35.30 4.94 37.21
CA MET A 489 -34.42 5.93 37.81
C MET A 489 -33.93 5.43 39.15
N THR A 490 -32.61 5.39 39.33
CA THR A 490 -31.95 5.03 40.58
C THR A 490 -31.38 6.28 41.25
N ILE A 491 -31.72 6.50 42.51
CA ILE A 491 -31.10 7.49 43.39
C ILE A 491 -30.27 6.72 44.41
N ASP A 492 -28.95 6.82 44.28
CA ASP A 492 -28.00 6.32 45.27
C ASP A 492 -27.77 7.40 46.35
N GLY A 493 -28.79 7.58 47.19
CA GLY A 493 -28.92 8.66 48.17
C GLY A 493 -30.34 8.67 48.76
N ASP A 494 -30.69 9.75 49.45
CA ASP A 494 -32.05 9.97 49.96
C ASP A 494 -32.96 10.66 48.91
N TYR A 495 -34.26 10.36 48.94
CA TYR A 495 -35.29 11.04 48.15
C TYR A 495 -36.32 11.73 49.04
N PHE A 496 -36.48 13.04 48.84
CA PHE A 496 -37.52 13.84 49.48
C PHE A 496 -38.52 14.36 48.46
N GLN A 497 -39.81 14.12 48.68
CA GLN A 497 -40.90 14.72 47.93
C GLN A 497 -41.69 15.71 48.79
N GLY A 498 -41.68 16.97 48.37
CA GLY A 498 -42.38 18.07 49.01
C GLY A 498 -43.90 18.03 48.81
N SER A 499 -44.61 18.84 49.60
CA SER A 499 -46.09 18.86 49.64
C SER A 499 -46.77 19.34 48.35
N SER A 500 -46.04 20.02 47.47
CA SER A 500 -46.54 20.49 46.17
C SER A 500 -45.90 19.77 44.98
N ALA A 501 -45.03 18.80 45.24
CA ALA A 501 -44.30 18.07 44.23
C ALA A 501 -45.10 16.88 43.68
N THR A 502 -44.74 16.43 42.48
CA THR A 502 -45.37 15.30 41.81
C THR A 502 -44.34 14.23 41.45
N LEU A 503 -44.66 12.97 41.74
CA LEU A 503 -44.06 11.81 41.08
C LEU A 503 -45.02 11.39 39.95
N LEU A 504 -44.54 11.43 38.72
CA LEU A 504 -45.24 10.93 37.53
C LEU A 504 -44.68 9.54 37.20
N ALA A 505 -45.57 8.58 36.97
CA ALA A 505 -45.19 7.23 36.58
C ALA A 505 -46.07 6.68 35.45
N GLU A 506 -45.43 6.14 34.44
CA GLU A 506 -46.04 5.52 33.27
C GLU A 506 -46.07 4.00 33.42
N ILE A 507 -47.17 3.36 33.06
CA ILE A 507 -47.33 1.90 33.05
C ILE A 507 -47.68 1.45 31.63
N GLY A 508 -46.75 0.76 30.97
CA GLY A 508 -46.92 0.18 29.63
C GLY A 508 -46.93 -1.35 29.59
N GLY A 509 -46.69 -2.02 30.71
CA GLY A 509 -46.68 -3.47 30.83
C GLY A 509 -46.34 -3.95 32.25
N THR A 510 -46.36 -5.27 32.49
CA THR A 510 -46.21 -5.87 33.83
C THR A 510 -44.76 -6.23 34.20
N ALA A 511 -43.85 -6.30 33.22
CA ALA A 511 -42.45 -6.62 33.50
C ALA A 511 -41.67 -5.39 33.98
N THR A 512 -40.64 -5.61 34.80
CA THR A 512 -39.68 -4.58 35.20
C THR A 512 -39.12 -3.83 33.98
N GLY A 513 -39.09 -2.51 34.04
CA GLY A 513 -38.70 -1.65 32.91
C GLY A 513 -39.80 -1.40 31.87
N GLN A 514 -40.97 -2.04 31.98
CA GLN A 514 -42.18 -1.70 31.20
C GLN A 514 -43.15 -0.80 31.97
N TYR A 515 -42.78 -0.42 33.19
CA TYR A 515 -43.42 0.62 33.99
C TYR A 515 -42.34 1.40 34.73
N ASP A 516 -42.66 2.64 35.09
CA ASP A 516 -41.73 3.53 35.76
C ASP A 516 -41.43 3.12 37.19
N GLN A 517 -40.13 3.17 37.54
CA GLN A 517 -39.64 2.83 38.86
C GLN A 517 -38.67 3.88 39.35
N LEU A 518 -38.96 4.41 40.54
CA LEU A 518 -38.02 5.18 41.34
C LEU A 518 -37.40 4.25 42.38
N ILE A 519 -36.14 3.87 42.16
CA ILE A 519 -35.36 3.05 43.09
C ILE A 519 -34.46 4.00 43.89
N VAL A 520 -34.53 3.94 45.21
CA VAL A 520 -33.77 4.80 46.12
C VAL A 520 -32.99 3.92 47.07
N THR A 521 -31.66 4.06 47.16
CA THR A 521 -30.85 3.21 48.06
C THR A 521 -30.95 3.67 49.51
N GLY A 522 -31.16 4.97 49.74
CA GLY A 522 -31.40 5.59 51.04
C GLY A 522 -32.88 5.59 51.45
N THR A 523 -33.23 6.58 52.25
CA THR A 523 -34.58 6.82 52.76
C THR A 523 -35.46 7.57 51.76
N VAL A 524 -36.76 7.32 51.85
CA VAL A 524 -37.78 7.99 51.03
C VAL A 524 -38.77 8.70 51.95
N THR A 525 -38.94 10.01 51.75
CA THR A 525 -39.97 10.80 52.43
C THR A 525 -40.98 11.32 51.41
N LEU A 526 -42.23 10.88 51.54
CA LEU A 526 -43.31 11.18 50.59
C LEU A 526 -44.21 12.31 51.08
N GLY A 527 -44.60 13.15 50.12
CA GLY A 527 -45.58 14.22 50.23
C GLY A 527 -46.21 14.48 48.86
N GLY A 528 -47.06 15.48 48.73
CA GLY A 528 -47.56 15.93 47.42
C GLY A 528 -48.33 14.85 46.66
N ASN A 529 -48.08 14.74 45.35
CA ASN A 529 -48.92 13.95 44.45
C ASN A 529 -48.17 12.75 43.86
N LEU A 530 -48.89 11.64 43.70
CA LEU A 530 -48.54 10.58 42.75
C LEU A 530 -49.51 10.65 41.56
N THR A 531 -48.98 10.75 40.36
CA THR A 531 -49.76 10.64 39.12
C THR A 531 -49.32 9.41 38.36
N VAL A 532 -50.27 8.55 38.01
CA VAL A 532 -50.02 7.34 37.22
C VAL A 532 -50.80 7.46 35.93
N VAL A 533 -50.13 7.20 34.81
CA VAL A 533 -50.78 7.16 33.48
C VAL A 533 -50.46 5.84 32.80
N LEU A 534 -51.40 5.37 31.99
CA LEU A 534 -51.20 4.18 31.16
C LEU A 534 -50.58 4.62 29.83
N ASP A 535 -49.58 3.89 29.38
CA ASP A 535 -48.89 4.13 28.11
C ASP A 535 -49.10 2.96 27.12
N ASN A 536 -48.87 3.20 25.83
CA ASN A 536 -48.95 2.21 24.75
C ASN A 536 -50.29 1.42 24.66
N GLY A 537 -51.39 2.01 25.14
CA GLY A 537 -52.69 1.36 25.17
C GLY A 537 -52.77 0.18 26.14
N PHE A 538 -51.82 0.07 27.07
CA PHE A 538 -51.79 -0.98 28.07
C PHE A 538 -53.01 -0.89 28.99
N PHE A 539 -53.61 -2.04 29.29
CA PHE A 539 -54.74 -2.16 30.20
C PHE A 539 -54.37 -3.18 31.28
N PRO A 540 -54.11 -2.74 32.53
CA PRO A 540 -53.78 -3.65 33.62
C PRO A 540 -54.90 -4.68 33.84
N LEU A 541 -54.56 -5.91 34.22
CA LEU A 541 -55.53 -6.90 34.68
C LEU A 541 -55.70 -6.81 36.19
N ALA A 542 -56.88 -7.20 36.69
CA ALA A 542 -57.12 -7.26 38.14
C ALA A 542 -56.09 -8.18 38.81
N GLY A 543 -55.41 -7.66 39.83
CA GLY A 543 -54.32 -8.33 40.53
C GLY A 543 -52.92 -7.95 40.05
N ASP A 544 -52.76 -7.24 38.92
CA ASP A 544 -51.47 -6.71 38.51
C ASP A 544 -50.99 -5.66 39.52
N THR A 545 -49.73 -5.77 39.95
CA THR A 545 -49.09 -4.87 40.90
C THR A 545 -47.80 -4.29 40.32
N PHE A 546 -47.66 -2.97 40.40
CA PHE A 546 -46.54 -2.21 39.87
C PHE A 546 -45.84 -1.47 41.01
N THR A 547 -44.62 -1.87 41.36
CA THR A 547 -43.83 -1.18 42.41
C THR A 547 -43.23 0.11 41.85
N ILE A 548 -43.88 1.24 42.11
CA ILE A 548 -43.49 2.56 41.58
C ILE A 548 -42.31 3.15 42.36
N VAL A 549 -42.29 2.96 43.68
CA VAL A 549 -41.21 3.42 44.55
C VAL A 549 -40.64 2.24 45.31
N GLN A 550 -39.31 2.10 45.28
CA GLN A 550 -38.58 1.10 46.06
C GLN A 550 -37.50 1.81 46.88
N GLY A 551 -37.60 1.76 48.20
CA GLY A 551 -36.56 2.24 49.13
C GLY A 551 -35.65 1.11 49.60
N GLY A 552 -34.35 1.37 49.70
CA GLY A 552 -33.37 0.57 50.42
C GLY A 552 -33.41 0.86 51.93
N GLY A 553 -33.77 2.10 52.29
CA GLY A 553 -34.16 2.53 53.64
C GLY A 553 -35.68 2.60 53.84
N ALA A 554 -36.11 3.29 54.91
CA ALA A 554 -37.53 3.44 55.23
C ALA A 554 -38.25 4.35 54.23
N VAL A 555 -39.44 3.93 53.80
CA VAL A 555 -40.42 4.76 53.09
C VAL A 555 -41.39 5.34 54.12
N SER A 556 -41.35 6.66 54.29
CA SER A 556 -42.12 7.40 55.30
C SER A 556 -42.90 8.57 54.69
N GLY A 557 -43.81 9.16 55.45
CA GLY A 557 -44.80 10.10 54.90
C GLY A 557 -45.84 9.39 54.05
N ALA A 558 -46.60 10.15 53.25
CA ALA A 558 -47.58 9.63 52.30
C ALA A 558 -47.85 10.66 51.20
N PHE A 559 -48.23 10.21 50.02
CA PHE A 559 -48.79 11.11 49.01
C PHE A 559 -50.08 11.74 49.57
N ALA A 560 -50.19 13.06 49.47
CA ALA A 560 -51.40 13.79 49.82
C ALA A 560 -52.53 13.55 48.83
N SER A 561 -52.20 13.27 47.55
CA SER A 561 -53.18 12.85 46.55
C SER A 561 -52.60 11.84 45.56
N THR A 562 -53.48 10.98 45.02
CA THR A 562 -53.15 10.00 43.99
C THR A 562 -54.09 10.21 42.80
N SER A 563 -53.53 10.42 41.61
CA SER A 563 -54.26 10.46 40.34
C SER A 563 -53.98 9.18 39.58
N LEU A 564 -54.92 8.24 39.63
CA LEU A 564 -54.78 6.92 39.01
C LEU A 564 -55.65 6.80 37.75
N PRO A 565 -55.27 5.96 36.77
CA PRO A 565 -56.06 5.71 35.56
C PRO A 565 -57.47 5.20 35.88
N ALA A 566 -58.49 5.71 35.17
CA ALA A 566 -59.89 5.32 35.38
C ALA A 566 -60.30 3.97 34.75
N ALA A 567 -59.37 3.32 34.02
CA ALA A 567 -59.59 2.10 33.25
C ALA A 567 -60.06 0.91 34.12
N LEU A 568 -59.49 0.78 35.32
CA LEU A 568 -59.93 -0.10 36.41
C LEU A 568 -59.80 0.66 37.73
N PRO A 569 -60.59 0.35 38.77
CA PRO A 569 -60.27 0.83 40.10
C PRO A 569 -58.84 0.36 40.44
N MET A 570 -57.97 1.29 40.78
CA MET A 570 -56.61 1.03 41.23
C MET A 570 -56.45 1.59 42.63
N ARG A 571 -55.58 0.97 43.42
CA ARG A 571 -55.21 1.45 44.75
C ARG A 571 -53.70 1.56 44.88
N THR A 572 -53.27 2.43 45.78
CA THR A 572 -51.87 2.53 46.19
C THR A 572 -51.65 1.78 47.50
N ASP A 573 -50.70 0.86 47.52
CA ASP A 573 -50.26 0.13 48.70
C ASP A 573 -48.88 0.64 49.11
N GLN A 574 -48.78 1.25 50.30
CA GLN A 574 -47.50 1.67 50.88
C GLN A 574 -47.05 0.67 51.96
N LEU A 575 -45.86 0.12 51.78
CA LEU A 575 -45.15 -0.71 52.73
C LEU A 575 -43.98 0.08 53.34
N ALA A 576 -43.33 -0.48 54.36
CA ALA A 576 -42.18 0.15 55.00
C ALA A 576 -40.99 0.41 54.05
N SER A 577 -40.92 -0.31 52.92
CA SER A 577 -39.83 -0.21 51.94
C SER A 577 -40.30 0.05 50.50
N SER A 578 -41.60 0.18 50.23
CA SER A 578 -42.06 0.39 48.85
C SER A 578 -43.43 1.07 48.76
N VAL A 579 -43.72 1.67 47.61
CA VAL A 579 -45.08 2.02 47.20
C VAL A 579 -45.38 1.30 45.89
N SER A 580 -46.49 0.57 45.88
CA SER A 580 -46.99 -0.11 44.68
C SER A 580 -48.38 0.38 44.32
N VAL A 581 -48.71 0.28 43.03
CA VAL A 581 -50.05 0.51 42.49
C VAL A 581 -50.59 -0.85 42.09
N THR A 582 -51.77 -1.22 42.59
CA THR A 582 -52.40 -2.51 42.28
C THR A 582 -53.74 -2.26 41.59
N ALA A 583 -53.99 -2.97 40.49
CA ALA A 583 -55.30 -2.98 39.84
C ALA A 583 -56.27 -3.86 40.62
N ASP A 584 -57.37 -3.27 41.11
CA ASP A 584 -58.38 -3.98 41.86
C ASP A 584 -59.34 -4.73 40.92
N PRO A 585 -59.90 -5.88 41.36
CA PRO A 585 -61.05 -6.46 40.69
C PRO A 585 -62.22 -5.46 40.73
N LEU A 586 -62.97 -5.37 39.63
CA LEU A 586 -64.23 -4.61 39.59
C LEU A 586 -65.16 -5.14 40.68
N VAL A 587 -65.30 -4.37 41.76
CA VAL A 587 -66.25 -4.72 42.83
C VAL A 587 -67.66 -4.52 42.27
N ASN A 588 -68.40 -5.61 42.16
CA ASN A 588 -69.82 -5.61 41.89
C ASN A 588 -70.49 -4.70 42.95
N THR A 589 -71.33 -3.77 42.50
CA THR A 589 -72.05 -2.75 43.26
C THR A 589 -73.10 -3.28 44.26
N GLU A 590 -72.79 -4.36 45.00
CA GLU A 590 -73.63 -4.91 46.08
C GLU A 590 -73.25 -4.37 47.48
N GLN A 591 -72.26 -3.48 47.59
CA GLN A 591 -71.78 -2.97 48.90
C GLN A 591 -72.10 -1.49 49.19
N LEU A 592 -73.24 -0.99 48.68
CA LEU A 592 -73.80 0.31 49.09
C LEU A 592 -75.30 0.27 49.45
N ILE A 593 -75.90 -0.91 49.57
CA ILE A 593 -77.29 -1.07 50.05
C ILE A 593 -77.33 -2.21 51.08
N SER A 594 -77.19 -1.89 52.37
CA SER A 594 -77.83 -2.56 53.52
C SER A 594 -77.01 -2.43 54.81
N THR A 595 -77.23 -1.35 55.55
CA THR A 595 -77.04 -1.32 57.02
C THR A 595 -78.37 -1.27 57.77
N GLN A 596 -79.49 -1.58 57.11
CA GLN A 596 -80.75 -1.88 57.75
C GLN A 596 -81.46 -3.02 57.00
N VAL A 597 -81.15 -4.26 57.35
CA VAL A 597 -82.08 -5.38 57.60
C VAL A 597 -81.21 -6.56 58.00
N ASN A 598 -80.97 -6.70 59.29
CA ASN A 598 -80.56 -7.96 59.89
C ASN A 598 -81.78 -8.49 60.65
N GLN A 599 -82.43 -9.53 60.13
CA GLN A 599 -82.96 -10.65 60.92
C GLN A 599 -83.61 -11.75 60.06
N ALA A 600 -83.17 -12.98 60.33
CA ALA A 600 -83.81 -14.28 60.14
C ALA A 600 -83.89 -14.89 58.72
N ASN A 601 -83.00 -15.86 58.41
CA ASN A 601 -83.33 -17.29 58.55
C ASN A 601 -82.13 -18.21 58.20
N ASN A 602 -82.20 -19.42 58.76
CA ASN A 602 -81.14 -20.40 59.00
C ASN A 602 -80.59 -21.15 57.78
N ALA A 603 -79.26 -21.39 57.79
CA ALA A 603 -78.50 -22.61 57.45
C ALA A 603 -78.69 -23.36 56.08
N PRO A 604 -77.66 -24.09 55.60
CA PRO A 604 -77.34 -24.28 54.17
C PRO A 604 -77.83 -25.62 53.58
N PRO A 605 -77.89 -25.75 52.24
CA PRO A 605 -77.79 -27.06 51.58
C PRO A 605 -76.65 -27.14 50.53
N SER A 606 -76.00 -28.30 50.54
CA SER A 606 -75.04 -28.85 49.59
C SER A 606 -75.67 -29.17 48.23
N VAL A 607 -74.87 -29.14 47.15
CA VAL A 607 -75.25 -29.62 45.82
C VAL A 607 -74.71 -31.03 45.59
N ASP A 608 -75.63 -31.96 45.40
CA ASP A 608 -75.42 -33.33 44.92
C ASP A 608 -75.79 -33.38 43.42
N VAL A 609 -74.99 -34.05 42.60
CA VAL A 609 -75.21 -34.19 41.16
C VAL A 609 -76.07 -35.42 40.90
N THR A 610 -77.17 -35.29 40.15
CA THR A 610 -77.87 -36.46 39.59
C THR A 610 -78.42 -36.14 38.21
N GLN A 611 -78.10 -37.00 37.23
CA GLN A 611 -78.85 -37.07 35.97
C GLN A 611 -80.27 -37.55 36.26
N GLY A 612 -81.27 -36.81 35.81
CA GLY A 612 -82.68 -37.14 35.99
C GLY A 612 -83.57 -36.49 34.94
N THR A 613 -84.31 -37.33 34.23
CA THR A 613 -85.36 -37.03 33.26
C THR A 613 -86.55 -36.26 33.88
N SER A 614 -87.01 -35.21 33.18
CA SER A 614 -88.32 -34.52 33.17
C SER A 614 -89.26 -34.57 34.39
N ASN A 615 -89.77 -33.39 34.80
CA ASN A 615 -91.22 -33.08 34.69
C ASN A 615 -91.52 -31.60 34.98
N ALA A 616 -91.55 -30.77 33.94
CA ALA A 616 -92.35 -29.55 33.87
C ALA A 616 -92.63 -29.26 32.38
N ASN A 617 -93.90 -29.05 32.04
CA ASN A 617 -94.44 -28.85 30.69
C ASN A 617 -93.58 -27.91 29.82
N ILE A 618 -92.94 -28.47 28.80
CA ILE A 618 -92.53 -27.73 27.60
C ILE A 618 -93.66 -27.91 26.56
N PRO A 619 -94.36 -26.86 26.13
CA PRO A 619 -95.28 -26.94 25.01
C PRO A 619 -94.48 -27.14 23.70
N GLY A 620 -94.66 -28.32 23.07
CA GLY A 620 -94.36 -28.51 21.64
C GLY A 620 -92.93 -28.92 21.26
N GLY A 621 -92.64 -30.23 21.29
CA GLY A 621 -91.85 -30.86 20.21
C GLY A 621 -90.31 -30.87 20.28
N LEU A 622 -89.67 -30.76 21.45
CA LEU A 622 -88.20 -30.90 21.58
C LEU A 622 -87.81 -32.21 22.30
N VAL A 623 -86.96 -33.01 21.65
CA VAL A 623 -86.46 -34.31 22.16
C VAL A 623 -85.33 -34.10 23.17
N VAL A 624 -85.31 -34.91 24.24
CA VAL A 624 -84.30 -34.92 25.31
C VAL A 624 -82.90 -35.20 24.73
N GLY A 625 -81.97 -34.25 24.89
CA GLY A 625 -80.56 -34.38 24.49
C GLY A 625 -79.91 -33.14 23.84
N ASN A 626 -80.66 -32.08 23.55
CA ASN A 626 -80.14 -30.92 22.82
C ASN A 626 -79.85 -29.71 23.74
N THR A 627 -78.73 -29.02 23.49
CA THR A 627 -78.42 -27.70 24.09
C THR A 627 -79.45 -26.67 23.64
N TYR A 628 -79.89 -25.78 24.51
CA TYR A 628 -80.88 -24.73 24.19
C TYR A 628 -80.55 -23.41 24.89
N LEU A 629 -81.12 -22.31 24.38
CA LEU A 629 -81.10 -20.99 25.01
C LEU A 629 -82.52 -20.59 25.38
N GLU A 630 -82.75 -20.15 26.62
CA GLU A 630 -84.04 -19.61 27.05
C GLU A 630 -83.98 -18.07 27.06
N THR A 631 -84.97 -17.42 26.44
CA THR A 631 -85.07 -15.95 26.43
C THR A 631 -85.70 -15.45 27.74
N GLY A 632 -85.56 -14.16 28.04
CA GLY A 632 -86.24 -13.57 29.21
C GLY A 632 -87.76 -13.58 29.15
N SER A 633 -88.37 -13.92 28.00
CA SER A 633 -89.81 -14.14 27.83
C SER A 633 -90.23 -15.61 28.02
N GLY A 634 -89.29 -16.51 28.34
CA GLY A 634 -89.55 -17.95 28.52
C GLY A 634 -89.63 -18.75 27.22
N GLN A 635 -89.22 -18.17 26.09
CA GLN A 635 -89.13 -18.88 24.81
C GLN A 635 -87.84 -19.69 24.75
N VAL A 636 -87.92 -20.94 24.28
CA VAL A 636 -86.77 -21.84 24.17
C VAL A 636 -86.31 -21.92 22.72
N VAL A 637 -85.04 -21.58 22.47
CA VAL A 637 -84.36 -21.70 21.18
C VAL A 637 -83.43 -22.91 21.22
N ALA A 638 -83.71 -23.92 20.40
CA ALA A 638 -82.83 -25.08 20.28
C ALA A 638 -81.51 -24.70 19.60
N LEU A 639 -80.39 -25.11 20.19
CA LEU A 639 -79.05 -24.84 19.69
C LEU A 639 -78.42 -26.12 19.12
N SER A 640 -77.78 -25.99 17.96
CA SER A 640 -77.02 -27.06 17.30
C SER A 640 -75.58 -26.64 17.11
N GLN A 641 -74.64 -27.57 17.32
CA GLN A 641 -73.22 -27.31 17.11
C GLN A 641 -72.93 -27.37 15.60
N THR A 642 -72.89 -26.21 14.96
CA THR A 642 -72.55 -26.08 13.54
C THR A 642 -71.14 -25.51 13.41
N GLY A 643 -70.25 -26.24 12.74
CA GLY A 643 -68.86 -25.80 12.52
C GLY A 643 -68.68 -24.64 11.55
N THR A 644 -69.75 -24.02 11.03
CA THR A 644 -69.68 -22.88 10.11
C THR A 644 -70.68 -21.79 10.51
N VAL A 645 -70.20 -20.55 10.67
CA VAL A 645 -71.01 -19.36 10.93
C VAL A 645 -71.49 -18.77 9.60
N GLN A 646 -72.78 -18.49 9.48
CA GLN A 646 -73.33 -17.81 8.31
C GLN A 646 -72.87 -16.34 8.29
N SER A 647 -72.32 -15.89 7.15
CA SER A 647 -71.91 -14.49 7.00
C SER A 647 -73.12 -13.55 7.10
N GLY A 648 -72.98 -12.48 7.87
CA GLY A 648 -74.07 -11.56 8.18
C GLY A 648 -73.68 -10.50 9.20
N VAL A 649 -74.63 -9.61 9.51
CA VAL A 649 -74.48 -8.58 10.54
C VAL A 649 -75.08 -9.11 11.84
N TYR A 650 -74.29 -9.07 12.91
CA TYR A 650 -74.67 -9.60 14.23
C TYR A 650 -74.43 -8.58 15.33
N THR A 651 -75.33 -8.52 16.31
CA THR A 651 -75.20 -7.64 17.48
C THR A 651 -75.01 -8.48 18.73
N ASN A 652 -73.95 -8.18 19.51
CA ASN A 652 -73.73 -8.82 20.80
C ASN A 652 -74.81 -8.37 21.79
N VAL A 653 -75.52 -9.33 22.38
CA VAL A 653 -76.68 -9.05 23.24
C VAL A 653 -76.29 -8.33 24.53
N ALA A 654 -75.07 -8.56 25.03
CA ALA A 654 -74.59 -7.96 26.28
C ALA A 654 -74.02 -6.55 26.08
N THR A 655 -73.26 -6.32 25.00
CA THR A 655 -72.58 -5.03 24.77
C THR A 655 -73.33 -4.10 23.84
N GLY A 656 -74.32 -4.62 23.09
CA GLY A 656 -75.04 -3.88 22.04
C GLY A 656 -74.17 -3.56 20.81
N GLN A 657 -72.93 -4.05 20.76
CA GLN A 657 -72.01 -3.78 19.66
C GLN A 657 -72.35 -4.66 18.45
N THR A 658 -72.46 -4.02 17.28
CA THR A 658 -72.75 -4.69 16.01
C THR A 658 -71.45 -4.98 15.25
N THR A 659 -71.30 -6.20 14.75
CA THR A 659 -70.16 -6.68 13.97
C THR A 659 -70.63 -7.37 12.70
N ILE A 660 -69.85 -7.23 11.62
CA ILE A 660 -70.08 -7.94 10.36
C ILE A 660 -69.18 -9.18 10.34
N LEU A 661 -69.77 -10.37 10.26
CA LEU A 661 -69.04 -11.62 10.19
C LEU A 661 -68.91 -12.09 8.74
N GLY A 662 -67.68 -12.28 8.27
CA GLY A 662 -67.34 -12.93 6.99
C GLY A 662 -67.11 -14.43 7.15
N SER A 663 -67.03 -15.19 6.05
CA SER A 663 -66.70 -16.61 6.09
C SER A 663 -65.28 -16.83 6.65
N GLY A 664 -65.17 -17.20 7.93
CA GLY A 664 -63.91 -17.60 8.58
C GLY A 664 -63.39 -16.72 9.72
N SER A 665 -64.06 -15.63 10.10
CA SER A 665 -63.70 -14.82 11.28
C SER A 665 -64.74 -14.97 12.39
N LEU A 666 -64.31 -15.34 13.60
CA LEU A 666 -65.19 -15.45 14.77
C LEU A 666 -65.01 -14.23 15.68
N PRO A 667 -66.10 -13.64 16.20
CA PRO A 667 -66.02 -12.63 17.24
C PRO A 667 -65.69 -13.27 18.60
N ASP A 668 -65.41 -12.43 19.61
CA ASP A 668 -65.15 -12.88 20.98
C ASP A 668 -66.31 -13.74 21.55
N PRO A 669 -66.05 -14.59 22.57
CA PRO A 669 -67.10 -15.39 23.20
C PRO A 669 -68.28 -14.55 23.68
N GLY A 670 -69.49 -14.96 23.34
CA GLY A 670 -70.70 -14.19 23.62
C GLY A 670 -71.94 -14.72 22.90
N ILE A 671 -73.08 -14.07 23.16
CA ILE A 671 -74.35 -14.34 22.49
C ILE A 671 -74.63 -13.21 21.51
N TYR A 672 -74.93 -13.57 20.28
CA TYR A 672 -75.12 -12.68 19.15
C TYR A 672 -76.47 -12.95 18.47
N LEU A 673 -77.14 -11.87 18.05
CA LEU A 673 -78.36 -11.93 17.24
C LEU A 673 -78.08 -11.38 15.86
N SER A 674 -78.56 -12.05 14.81
CA SER A 674 -78.52 -11.50 13.46
C SER A 674 -79.37 -10.24 13.35
N ALA A 675 -79.03 -9.35 12.41
CA ALA A 675 -79.74 -8.08 12.22
C ALA A 675 -81.24 -8.24 11.91
N ASP A 676 -81.66 -9.38 11.35
CA ASP A 676 -83.07 -9.73 11.12
C ASP A 676 -83.74 -10.43 12.32
N GLY A 677 -82.99 -10.67 13.41
CA GLY A 677 -83.47 -11.33 14.64
C GLY A 677 -83.74 -12.83 14.49
N ALA A 678 -83.52 -13.42 13.32
CA ALA A 678 -83.91 -14.78 13.00
C ALA A 678 -82.92 -15.85 13.49
N THR A 679 -81.66 -15.46 13.72
CA THR A 679 -80.56 -16.36 14.08
C THR A 679 -79.90 -15.94 15.38
N VAL A 680 -79.73 -16.90 16.28
CA VAL A 680 -78.94 -16.79 17.50
C VAL A 680 -77.62 -17.54 17.31
N LEU A 681 -76.52 -16.87 17.59
CA LEU A 681 -75.17 -17.41 17.57
C LEU A 681 -74.58 -17.33 18.98
N VAL A 682 -74.20 -18.47 19.55
CA VAL A 682 -73.51 -18.54 20.83
C VAL A 682 -72.10 -19.07 20.59
N ILE A 683 -71.11 -18.27 20.97
CA ILE A 683 -69.70 -18.65 20.90
C ILE A 683 -69.20 -18.80 22.32
N THR A 684 -68.73 -19.99 22.64
CA THR A 684 -68.10 -20.32 23.92
C THR A 684 -66.71 -20.88 23.65
N LEU A 685 -65.91 -21.09 24.69
CA LEU A 685 -64.65 -21.83 24.58
C LEU A 685 -64.85 -23.24 25.14
N ASP A 686 -64.25 -24.22 24.47
CA ASP A 686 -64.08 -25.57 25.01
C ASP A 686 -63.15 -25.51 26.22
N SER A 687 -63.58 -26.07 27.34
CA SER A 687 -62.89 -25.94 28.62
C SER A 687 -61.56 -26.70 28.68
N GLU A 688 -61.33 -27.67 27.79
CA GLU A 688 -60.13 -28.51 27.78
C GLU A 688 -59.11 -28.03 26.73
N THR A 689 -59.59 -27.55 25.58
CA THR A 689 -58.74 -27.16 24.43
C THR A 689 -58.62 -25.65 24.24
N GLY A 690 -59.47 -24.84 24.89
CA GLY A 690 -59.51 -23.39 24.74
C GLY A 690 -59.96 -22.92 23.35
N GLN A 691 -60.43 -23.83 22.49
CA GLN A 691 -60.88 -23.53 21.14
C GLN A 691 -62.34 -23.07 21.13
N PRO A 692 -62.73 -22.14 20.24
CA PRO A 692 -64.09 -21.66 20.18
C PRO A 692 -65.06 -22.75 19.70
N VAL A 693 -66.10 -22.99 20.50
CA VAL A 693 -67.25 -23.83 20.18
C VAL A 693 -68.40 -22.92 19.75
N ILE A 694 -68.94 -23.23 18.59
CA ILE A 694 -70.00 -22.45 17.96
C ILE A 694 -71.31 -23.23 18.04
N LEU A 695 -72.32 -22.59 18.60
CA LEU A 695 -73.70 -23.10 18.64
C LEU A 695 -74.61 -22.12 17.90
N THR A 696 -75.46 -22.62 17.02
CA THR A 696 -76.44 -21.81 16.28
C THR A 696 -77.85 -22.32 16.52
N GLY A 697 -78.81 -21.39 16.59
CA GLY A 697 -80.23 -21.69 16.69
C GLY A 697 -81.06 -20.67 15.92
N SER A 698 -82.28 -21.05 15.54
CA SER A 698 -83.24 -20.14 14.89
C SER A 698 -84.38 -19.80 15.83
N THR A 699 -84.77 -18.53 15.87
CA THR A 699 -85.84 -18.02 16.75
C THR A 699 -87.26 -18.35 16.24
N GLY A 700 -87.39 -18.95 15.05
CA GLY A 700 -88.63 -19.58 14.57
C GLY A 700 -89.73 -18.62 14.07
N GLU A 701 -89.67 -17.32 14.36
CA GLU A 701 -90.66 -16.34 13.89
C GLU A 701 -89.96 -15.07 13.38
N SER A 702 -90.14 -14.76 12.09
CA SER A 702 -89.68 -13.49 11.52
C SER A 702 -90.60 -12.37 12.00
N GLY A 703 -90.21 -11.63 13.02
CA GLY A 703 -90.91 -10.38 13.35
C GLY A 703 -90.85 -9.87 14.78
N ASP A 704 -90.46 -10.69 15.77
CA ASP A 704 -90.40 -10.22 17.16
C ASP A 704 -88.99 -9.80 17.57
N THR A 705 -88.84 -8.51 17.83
CA THR A 705 -87.65 -7.89 18.44
C THR A 705 -87.37 -8.55 19.80
N VAL A 706 -86.42 -9.48 19.85
CA VAL A 706 -85.73 -9.96 21.09
C VAL A 706 -84.77 -8.88 21.62
N GLY A 707 -85.12 -7.61 21.43
CA GLY A 707 -84.38 -6.47 21.94
C GLY A 707 -84.87 -6.17 23.34
N SER A 708 -84.01 -6.41 24.34
CA SER A 708 -83.93 -5.75 25.66
C SER A 708 -84.08 -6.59 26.94
N GLN A 709 -84.35 -7.90 26.94
CA GLN A 709 -84.55 -8.64 28.22
C GLN A 709 -83.96 -10.05 28.34
N ALA A 710 -82.89 -10.42 27.62
CA ALA A 710 -82.16 -11.65 27.94
C ALA A 710 -81.18 -11.41 29.11
N LYS A 711 -81.54 -11.85 30.33
CA LYS A 711 -80.62 -11.89 31.48
C LYS A 711 -79.71 -13.12 31.36
N VAL A 712 -78.41 -12.92 31.16
CA VAL A 712 -77.40 -13.97 31.29
C VAL A 712 -76.98 -14.05 32.76
N SER A 713 -77.45 -15.07 33.46
CA SER A 713 -76.83 -15.51 34.72
C SER A 713 -75.47 -16.11 34.39
N LYS A 714 -74.38 -15.58 34.98
CA LYS A 714 -73.00 -16.06 34.75
C LYS A 714 -72.93 -17.59 34.77
N PRO A 715 -72.28 -18.24 33.79
CA PRO A 715 -71.77 -19.59 34.00
C PRO A 715 -70.75 -19.54 35.13
N GLY A 716 -71.01 -20.33 36.17
CA GLY A 716 -69.97 -20.67 37.14
C GLY A 716 -68.85 -21.40 36.41
N VAL A 717 -67.62 -21.11 36.82
CA VAL A 717 -66.42 -21.85 36.41
C VAL A 717 -66.65 -23.34 36.73
N CYS A 718 -66.71 -24.21 35.72
CA CYS A 718 -66.43 -25.62 35.93
C CYS A 718 -64.93 -25.78 36.16
N LYS A 719 -64.57 -26.57 37.16
CA LYS A 719 -63.19 -26.96 37.44
C LYS A 719 -62.75 -28.04 36.47
#